data_AF-A0A3M7N124-F1
#
_entry.id   AF-A0A3M7N124-F1
#
_cell.length_a   1.000
_cell.length_b   1.000
_cell.length_c   1.000
_cell.angle_alpha   90.00
_cell.angle_beta   90.00
_cell.angle_gamma   90.00
#
_symmetry.space_group_name_H-M   'P 1'
#
loop_
_entity.id
_entity.type
_entity.pdbx_description
1 polymer ?
#
loop_
_entity_poly.entity_id
_entity_poly.type
_entity_poly.pdbx_seq_one_letter_code
_entity_poly.pdbx_strand_id
1 'polypeptide(L)'
;MGCFLAPPPAAGPPPPAYTYFPTASTAPGAMATPPAPSNFLGGALYAPRDEEDVAAPGNRVNGRLARVDDGSGVLLPEHMTTFHVLNPGCHPERTKHFKGEMKFKVQLADSQWTVRYLIKQLGGLKILEREKEWARREDLVAVEEWHELGNGEFRRGSTVYYNSPKATCTLAEMGWGAERGKAGGQPPVWVVLYPEITKAGDLVRSVWPANTDLRFKTITLFEPEKKSLLPYLDAEHSGGQLPLIPRKAFSAYYIRNTDRFHEAIVNLSQGKIESNVRLGANVHGNGDYEEIVELEKQALEHEAIKAEIAKLKLPEGTVVCADPWIYGSDGVNDDDRYYQVFMYMRDPANPSEADSNHYAFPLPFSPVFNAATFELVRIDQLPTGADKTHKPIAAYQAKAASEYVSEYQELRKDVKALHVSQPDGPSFTVSPTGETGWTVAWQKWTFRVGFNQREGMVLYDVRYESRPLFYRLSLSDMNIPYADPRAPFHKKSAFDLGDAGAGITANNLQLGCDCLGHIQYLSGVVSDDKGKPFELPNCVCVHEVDSGISWKHTNYRTGRAAVARSRELVLQSIMTASNYEYVLAFVFNQAGELAYEVRATGILSTQPIDHDLDKTGVAWGTVVHPGVLAAHHQHNFSLRVDPMIDGPNNSVVYQEAHAMPVDKDWNPHGNGYEVREHTINTSGGYDLDTDVNRVFKIVNPSVKNPINGRSVAYKIMAPPFQKILSSPDSFNFKRAEFSDHNIYVTAHRDRELYSGGWYTNQSRGGTGVRSWAARKDNVENSD
;
A
#
# COMPACT_ATOMS: atom_id res chain seq x y z
N MET A 1 12.41 -70.29 -1.51
CA MET A 1 13.82 -70.35 -1.07
C MET A 1 14.18 -68.99 -0.50
N GLY A 2 14.38 -68.90 0.81
CA GLY A 2 14.87 -67.70 1.48
C GLY A 2 16.35 -67.81 1.78
N CYS A 3 17.01 -66.67 2.04
CA CYS A 3 18.23 -66.57 2.83
C CYS A 3 18.30 -65.17 3.47
N PHE A 4 18.40 -65.16 4.79
CA PHE A 4 18.64 -64.04 5.70
C PHE A 4 20.11 -63.62 5.69
N LEU A 5 20.41 -62.32 5.86
CA LEU A 5 21.63 -61.83 6.52
C LEU A 5 21.35 -60.55 7.34
N ALA A 6 22.08 -60.43 8.46
CA ALA A 6 21.86 -59.63 9.67
C ALA A 6 22.28 -58.13 9.58
N PRO A 7 21.91 -57.28 10.56
CA PRO A 7 22.21 -55.84 10.55
C PRO A 7 23.61 -55.49 11.10
N PRO A 8 24.24 -54.39 10.66
CA PRO A 8 25.50 -53.89 11.19
C PRO A 8 25.35 -53.05 12.49
N PRO A 9 26.43 -52.91 13.30
CA PRO A 9 26.39 -52.40 14.67
C PRO A 9 26.47 -50.86 14.81
N ALA A 10 26.10 -50.39 16.00
CA ALA A 10 26.02 -48.99 16.41
C ALA A 10 27.37 -48.24 16.39
N ALA A 11 27.34 -47.00 15.90
CA ALA A 11 28.45 -46.06 15.97
C ALA A 11 28.52 -45.37 17.36
N GLY A 12 29.70 -45.39 17.98
CA GLY A 12 29.99 -44.75 19.26
C GLY A 12 30.10 -43.21 19.19
N PRO A 13 30.19 -42.54 20.36
CA PRO A 13 30.14 -41.09 20.46
C PRO A 13 31.43 -40.40 19.96
N PRO A 14 31.32 -39.18 19.41
CA PRO A 14 32.47 -38.39 18.97
C PRO A 14 33.30 -37.81 20.15
N PRO A 15 34.62 -37.63 19.99
CA PRO A 15 35.52 -37.06 21.00
C PRO A 15 35.35 -35.54 21.22
N PRO A 16 35.83 -35.00 22.35
CA PRO A 16 35.53 -33.63 22.81
C PRO A 16 36.21 -32.53 21.99
N ALA A 17 35.51 -31.41 21.83
CA ALA A 17 35.95 -30.21 21.13
C ALA A 17 37.03 -29.44 21.92
N TYR A 18 38.12 -29.09 21.24
CA TYR A 18 39.15 -28.19 21.76
C TYR A 18 38.66 -26.74 21.74
N THR A 19 38.56 -26.14 22.93
CA THR A 19 38.35 -24.72 23.16
C THR A 19 39.65 -23.92 23.01
N TYR A 20 39.63 -22.84 22.22
CA TYR A 20 40.66 -21.80 22.26
C TYR A 20 40.00 -20.42 22.37
N PHE A 21 40.06 -19.83 23.57
CA PHE A 21 39.92 -18.41 23.81
C PHE A 21 41.32 -17.80 23.98
N PRO A 22 41.53 -16.55 23.53
CA PRO A 22 42.44 -15.65 24.23
C PRO A 22 41.71 -14.47 24.85
N THR A 23 42.19 -14.13 26.04
CA THR A 23 41.77 -13.10 26.99
C THR A 23 42.09 -11.68 26.55
N ALA A 24 41.33 -10.75 27.12
CA ALA A 24 41.46 -9.30 27.00
C ALA A 24 42.86 -8.75 27.33
N SER A 25 43.26 -7.69 26.63
CA SER A 25 44.29 -6.75 27.10
C SER A 25 43.86 -5.30 26.92
N THR A 26 44.14 -4.55 27.97
CA THR A 26 44.01 -3.11 28.25
C THR A 26 44.36 -2.12 27.13
N ALA A 27 43.59 -1.03 27.08
CA ALA A 27 43.82 0.19 26.30
C ALA A 27 44.95 1.07 26.88
N PRO A 28 45.56 1.93 26.04
CA PRO A 28 45.68 3.35 26.44
C PRO A 28 45.53 4.36 25.28
N GLY A 29 45.11 5.59 25.63
CA GLY A 29 45.56 6.82 24.97
C GLY A 29 44.55 7.58 24.13
N ALA A 30 43.88 8.57 24.75
CA ALA A 30 43.12 9.61 24.06
C ALA A 30 44.06 10.71 23.52
N MET A 31 43.77 11.25 22.34
CA MET A 31 44.26 12.56 21.90
C MET A 31 43.07 13.41 21.44
N ALA A 32 43.02 14.63 21.96
CA ALA A 32 41.99 15.63 21.73
C ALA A 32 42.26 16.45 20.46
N THR A 33 41.19 16.82 19.75
CA THR A 33 41.17 17.91 18.76
C THR A 33 39.97 18.83 19.01
N PRO A 34 40.11 20.15 18.79
CA PRO A 34 39.25 21.20 19.34
C PRO A 34 37.96 21.44 18.53
N PRO A 35 36.94 22.11 19.12
CA PRO A 35 35.66 22.34 18.46
C PRO A 35 35.70 23.52 17.48
N ALA A 36 34.97 23.39 16.37
CA ALA A 36 34.57 24.49 15.48
C ALA A 36 33.10 24.89 15.76
N PRO A 37 32.69 26.13 15.46
CA PRO A 37 31.64 26.87 16.18
C PRO A 37 30.19 26.48 15.85
N SER A 38 29.31 26.82 16.80
CA SER A 38 27.89 26.50 16.88
C SER A 38 27.00 27.31 15.91
N ASN A 39 26.21 26.60 15.11
CA ASN A 39 24.92 27.10 14.61
C ASN A 39 23.82 26.41 15.43
N PHE A 40 23.29 27.12 16.43
CA PHE A 40 22.23 26.62 17.30
C PHE A 40 20.91 26.50 16.53
N LEU A 41 20.43 25.27 16.35
CA LEU A 41 19.03 24.92 16.08
C LEU A 41 18.72 23.64 16.87
N GLY A 42 18.48 23.78 18.17
CA GLY A 42 18.10 22.67 19.05
C GLY A 42 16.60 22.69 19.31
N GLY A 43 15.87 21.67 18.86
CA GLY A 43 14.51 21.39 19.32
C GLY A 43 14.56 20.55 20.59
N ALA A 44 13.81 20.93 21.62
CA ALA A 44 13.66 20.14 22.84
C ALA A 44 12.43 19.22 22.73
N LEU A 45 12.58 17.96 23.15
CA LEU A 45 11.50 17.01 23.42
C LEU A 45 11.35 16.88 24.95
N TYR A 46 10.13 16.87 25.47
CA TYR A 46 9.86 16.73 26.91
C TYR A 46 9.75 15.25 27.35
N ALA A 47 10.27 14.94 28.53
CA ALA A 47 10.08 13.67 29.25
C ALA A 47 8.92 13.75 30.29
N PRO A 48 8.36 12.61 30.78
CA PRO A 48 7.25 12.59 31.73
C PRO A 48 7.63 12.94 33.18
N ARG A 49 6.61 13.23 34.00
CA ARG A 49 6.66 13.75 35.39
C ARG A 49 7.35 12.81 36.39
N ASP A 50 8.17 13.39 37.28
CA ASP A 50 8.32 12.93 38.67
C ASP A 50 8.11 14.11 39.63
N GLU A 51 7.51 13.84 40.78
CA GLU A 51 7.06 14.79 41.80
C GLU A 51 8.17 15.14 42.80
N GLU A 52 8.44 16.45 42.93
CA GLU A 52 8.95 17.20 44.10
C GLU A 52 9.97 18.26 43.67
N ASP A 53 9.52 19.51 43.46
CA ASP A 53 10.36 20.68 43.73
C ASP A 53 9.54 21.98 43.92
N VAL A 54 9.81 22.65 45.04
CA VAL A 54 9.05 23.76 45.65
C VAL A 54 9.36 25.11 44.97
N ALA A 55 8.37 26.02 44.99
CA ALA A 55 8.25 27.21 44.14
C ALA A 55 9.15 28.43 44.48
N ALA A 56 9.56 29.16 43.43
CA ALA A 56 9.87 30.59 43.47
C ALA A 56 8.98 31.34 42.45
N PRO A 57 8.58 32.60 42.71
CA PRO A 57 7.49 33.26 41.98
C PRO A 57 7.99 33.92 40.69
N GLY A 58 7.30 33.70 39.57
CA GLY A 58 7.44 34.56 38.40
C GLY A 58 7.18 33.96 37.02
N ASN A 59 7.34 32.65 36.79
CA ASN A 59 7.20 32.07 35.44
C ASN A 59 6.67 30.63 35.46
N ARG A 60 5.34 30.44 35.37
CA ARG A 60 4.70 29.13 35.20
C ARG A 60 3.49 29.20 34.26
N VAL A 61 3.40 28.27 33.32
CA VAL A 61 2.15 27.83 32.66
C VAL A 61 2.07 26.31 32.84
N ASN A 62 1.01 25.82 33.47
CA ASN A 62 0.86 24.42 33.92
C ASN A 62 2.05 23.84 34.73
N GLY A 63 2.78 24.72 35.44
CA GLY A 63 3.76 24.30 36.44
C GLY A 63 5.12 23.83 35.95
N ARG A 64 5.45 23.90 34.64
CA ARG A 64 6.76 23.48 34.11
C ARG A 64 7.72 24.67 33.92
N LEU A 65 8.97 24.50 34.37
CA LEU A 65 10.11 25.38 34.09
C LEU A 65 10.74 24.94 32.76
N ALA A 66 10.97 25.84 31.81
CA ALA A 66 11.85 25.53 30.68
C ALA A 66 13.31 25.70 31.14
N ARG A 67 14.06 24.61 31.24
CA ARG A 67 15.52 24.61 31.42
C ARG A 67 16.18 24.03 30.17
N VAL A 68 17.25 24.68 29.74
CA VAL A 68 18.23 24.14 28.77
C VAL A 68 19.36 23.54 29.61
N ASP A 69 19.78 22.31 29.31
CA ASP A 69 20.62 21.45 30.18
C ASP A 69 22.10 21.89 30.35
N ASP A 70 22.46 23.14 30.06
CA ASP A 70 23.83 23.65 30.29
C ASP A 70 23.94 24.77 31.33
N GLY A 71 22.83 25.16 31.97
CA GLY A 71 22.86 26.15 33.04
C GLY A 71 23.11 27.60 32.57
N SER A 72 23.04 27.90 31.27
CA SER A 72 23.08 29.28 30.77
C SER A 72 21.67 29.86 30.62
N GLY A 73 21.24 30.70 31.58
CA GLY A 73 20.04 31.51 31.43
C GLY A 73 20.26 32.59 30.38
N VAL A 74 19.63 32.49 29.21
CA VAL A 74 19.68 33.53 28.18
C VAL A 74 18.61 34.58 28.46
N LEU A 75 19.03 35.81 28.76
CA LEU A 75 18.18 37.00 28.66
C LEU A 75 17.80 37.17 27.18
N LEU A 76 16.54 36.90 26.84
CA LEU A 76 16.02 37.20 25.51
C LEU A 76 16.00 38.73 25.33
N PRO A 77 16.53 39.28 24.23
CA PRO A 77 16.45 40.71 23.95
C PRO A 77 15.00 41.22 23.99
N GLU A 78 14.79 42.48 24.42
CA GLU A 78 13.46 43.12 24.56
C GLU A 78 12.61 43.11 23.27
N HIS A 79 13.19 42.79 22.13
CA HIS A 79 12.54 42.72 20.83
C HIS A 79 12.20 41.29 20.38
N MET A 80 12.35 40.23 21.17
CA MET A 80 11.98 38.87 20.74
C MET A 80 10.49 38.57 21.01
N THR A 81 9.81 37.91 20.07
CA THR A 81 8.44 37.41 20.21
C THR A 81 8.36 35.90 19.99
N THR A 82 7.37 35.24 20.59
CA THR A 82 7.21 33.79 20.58
C THR A 82 6.16 33.35 19.56
N PHE A 83 6.54 32.42 18.68
CA PHE A 83 5.69 31.79 17.67
C PHE A 83 5.46 30.32 17.97
N HIS A 84 4.24 29.84 17.71
CA HIS A 84 3.92 28.42 17.76
C HIS A 84 3.65 27.93 16.34
N VAL A 85 4.57 27.13 15.80
CA VAL A 85 4.49 26.62 14.43
C VAL A 85 3.81 25.25 14.49
N LEU A 86 2.58 25.16 13.96
CA LEU A 86 1.88 23.88 13.83
C LEU A 86 2.58 23.00 12.82
N ASN A 87 2.57 21.69 13.11
CA ASN A 87 2.78 20.73 12.04
C ASN A 87 1.58 20.81 11.06
N PRO A 88 1.79 20.61 9.75
CA PRO A 88 0.75 20.77 8.73
C PRO A 88 -0.57 20.00 8.99
N GLY A 89 -0.55 18.92 9.77
CA GLY A 89 -1.73 18.13 10.15
C GLY A 89 -2.50 18.64 11.39
N CYS A 90 -1.96 19.54 12.20
CA CYS A 90 -2.51 19.95 13.50
C CYS A 90 -3.31 21.28 13.46
N HIS A 91 -3.92 21.60 12.32
CA HIS A 91 -4.63 22.85 12.08
C HIS A 91 -5.75 23.12 13.11
N PRO A 92 -5.95 24.34 13.65
CA PRO A 92 -6.92 24.59 14.72
C PRO A 92 -8.39 24.40 14.30
N GLU A 93 -8.75 24.62 13.03
CA GLU A 93 -10.08 24.20 12.52
C GLU A 93 -10.32 22.68 12.55
N ARG A 94 -9.26 21.86 12.53
CA ARG A 94 -9.34 20.40 12.63
C ARG A 94 -9.41 19.91 14.08
N THR A 95 -9.18 20.78 15.07
CA THR A 95 -9.09 20.38 16.49
C THR A 95 -10.42 20.32 17.23
N LYS A 96 -11.54 20.71 16.62
CA LYS A 96 -12.89 20.50 17.21
C LYS A 96 -13.22 19.01 17.48
N HIS A 97 -12.46 18.10 16.87
CA HIS A 97 -12.59 16.64 17.06
C HIS A 97 -11.29 15.99 17.59
N PHE A 98 -10.26 16.78 17.90
CA PHE A 98 -8.94 16.26 18.29
C PHE A 98 -8.86 16.19 19.82
N LYS A 99 -8.95 14.98 20.38
CA LYS A 99 -8.84 14.73 21.84
C LYS A 99 -7.38 14.60 22.34
N GLY A 100 -6.38 14.85 21.49
CA GLY A 100 -4.96 14.73 21.81
C GLY A 100 -4.25 16.09 21.97
N GLU A 101 -3.04 16.09 22.53
CA GLU A 101 -2.20 17.28 22.64
C GLU A 101 -1.81 17.81 21.24
N MET A 102 -2.03 19.11 20.98
CA MET A 102 -1.57 19.74 19.74
C MET A 102 -0.04 19.71 19.66
N LYS A 103 0.49 19.16 18.56
CA LYS A 103 1.93 19.17 18.31
C LYS A 103 2.34 20.41 17.54
N PHE A 104 3.11 21.27 18.19
CA PHE A 104 3.69 22.47 17.62
C PHE A 104 5.14 22.63 18.04
N LYS A 105 5.90 23.39 17.26
CA LYS A 105 7.24 23.85 17.63
C LYS A 105 7.16 25.29 18.12
N VAL A 106 7.68 25.56 19.31
CA VAL A 106 7.87 26.94 19.77
C VAL A 106 9.13 27.49 19.12
N GLN A 107 9.04 28.64 18.48
CA GLN A 107 10.17 29.35 17.91
C GLN A 107 10.16 30.79 18.38
N LEU A 108 11.35 31.35 18.62
CA LEU A 108 11.52 32.76 18.87
C LEU A 108 11.87 33.45 17.55
N ALA A 109 11.27 34.61 17.32
CA ALA A 109 11.65 35.48 16.23
C ALA A 109 11.76 36.92 16.72
N ASP A 110 12.69 37.66 16.15
CA ASP A 110 12.84 39.07 16.45
C ASP A 110 11.63 39.84 15.89
N SER A 111 10.95 40.59 16.75
CA SER A 111 9.78 41.41 16.42
C SER A 111 10.09 42.53 15.40
N GLN A 112 11.37 42.85 15.19
CA GLN A 112 11.81 43.75 14.12
C GLN A 112 11.90 43.05 12.75
N TRP A 113 11.76 41.73 12.68
CA TRP A 113 11.64 41.03 11.41
C TRP A 113 10.37 41.45 10.69
N THR A 114 10.40 41.46 9.36
CA THR A 114 9.16 41.55 8.58
C THR A 114 8.44 40.22 8.56
N VAL A 115 7.11 40.21 8.40
CA VAL A 115 6.36 38.95 8.23
C VAL A 115 6.93 38.15 7.06
N ARG A 116 7.33 38.84 5.98
CA ARG A 116 8.03 38.24 4.84
C ARG A 116 9.31 37.54 5.26
N TYR A 117 10.14 38.18 6.07
CA TYR A 117 11.38 37.59 6.55
C TYR A 117 11.13 36.38 7.46
N LEU A 118 10.15 36.47 8.35
CA LEU A 118 9.72 35.34 9.19
C LEU A 118 9.33 34.13 8.34
N ILE A 119 8.53 34.32 7.27
CA ILE A 119 8.16 33.25 6.34
C ILE A 119 9.40 32.57 5.75
N LYS A 120 10.43 33.33 5.37
CA LYS A 120 11.68 32.76 4.85
C LYS A 120 12.40 31.91 5.88
N GLN A 121 12.48 32.40 7.12
CA GLN A 121 13.17 31.71 8.22
C GLN A 121 12.48 30.42 8.63
N LEU A 122 11.14 30.41 8.59
CA LEU A 122 10.34 29.20 8.81
C LEU A 122 10.40 28.20 7.64
N GLY A 123 11.17 28.50 6.59
CA GLY A 123 11.33 27.65 5.42
C GLY A 123 10.19 27.76 4.41
N GLY A 124 9.29 28.72 4.54
CA GLY A 124 8.15 28.90 3.64
C GLY A 124 8.55 29.09 2.17
N LEU A 125 9.66 29.78 1.91
CA LEU A 125 10.22 29.86 0.56
C LEU A 125 11.03 28.62 0.17
N LYS A 126 11.68 27.94 1.11
CA LYS A 126 12.41 26.70 0.82
C LYS A 126 11.45 25.59 0.37
N ILE A 127 10.18 25.66 0.80
CA ILE A 127 9.09 24.81 0.31
C ILE A 127 8.81 25.12 -1.17
N LEU A 128 8.71 26.41 -1.55
CA LEU A 128 8.56 26.81 -2.95
C LEU A 128 9.82 26.53 -3.79
N GLU A 129 11.03 26.68 -3.24
CA GLU A 129 12.30 26.44 -3.94
C GLU A 129 12.56 24.95 -4.20
N ARG A 130 11.98 24.06 -3.39
CA ARG A 130 12.00 22.61 -3.63
C ARG A 130 11.12 22.21 -4.81
N GLU A 131 10.12 23.04 -5.15
CA GLU A 131 9.19 22.85 -6.25
C GLU A 131 9.46 23.90 -7.34
N LYS A 132 10.34 23.59 -8.31
CA LYS A 132 10.85 24.55 -9.32
C LYS A 132 9.76 25.34 -10.07
N GLU A 133 8.54 24.81 -10.20
CA GLU A 133 7.39 25.52 -10.78
C GLU A 133 6.77 26.57 -9.83
N TRP A 134 6.84 26.35 -8.52
CA TRP A 134 6.24 27.19 -7.49
C TRP A 134 7.26 28.16 -6.86
N ALA A 135 8.55 27.98 -7.12
CA ALA A 135 9.62 28.90 -6.72
C ALA A 135 9.37 30.36 -7.10
N ARG A 136 8.49 30.63 -8.09
CA ARG A 136 8.08 31.97 -8.53
C ARG A 136 6.70 32.42 -8.01
N ARG A 137 6.00 31.54 -7.29
CA ARG A 137 4.63 31.74 -6.77
C ARG A 137 4.64 32.07 -5.29
N GLU A 138 5.43 33.09 -4.95
CA GLU A 138 5.51 33.68 -3.62
C GLU A 138 4.14 34.21 -3.11
N ASP A 139 3.13 34.31 -3.98
CA ASP A 139 1.74 34.63 -3.64
C ASP A 139 1.00 33.49 -2.91
N LEU A 140 1.53 32.26 -2.94
CA LEU A 140 0.91 31.07 -2.36
C LEU A 140 1.37 30.75 -0.94
N VAL A 141 2.30 31.52 -0.38
CA VAL A 141 2.79 31.33 0.99
C VAL A 141 2.21 32.41 1.88
N ALA A 142 1.69 32.04 3.05
CA ALA A 142 1.13 32.98 4.01
C ALA A 142 1.48 32.57 5.44
N VAL A 143 1.49 33.55 6.35
CA VAL A 143 1.36 33.30 7.79
C VAL A 143 -0.09 33.57 8.16
N GLU A 144 -0.65 32.70 8.98
CA GLU A 144 -1.97 32.88 9.53
C GLU A 144 -1.90 33.10 11.04
N GLU A 145 -2.76 33.96 11.56
CA GLU A 145 -2.89 34.21 12.97
C GLU A 145 -4.08 33.43 13.52
N TRP A 146 -3.89 32.80 14.68
CA TRP A 146 -4.95 32.12 15.41
C TRP A 146 -4.84 32.46 16.90
N HIS A 147 -5.96 32.83 17.51
CA HIS A 147 -6.04 33.21 18.92
C HIS A 147 -6.64 32.07 19.74
N GLU A 148 -5.88 31.52 20.68
CA GLU A 148 -6.42 30.60 21.69
C GLU A 148 -7.26 31.38 22.70
N LEU A 149 -8.48 30.93 22.97
CA LEU A 149 -9.44 31.62 23.86
C LEU A 149 -9.34 31.16 25.33
N GLY A 150 -8.40 30.27 25.66
CA GLY A 150 -8.15 29.77 27.02
C GLY A 150 -9.07 28.64 27.48
N ASN A 151 -9.98 28.19 26.63
CA ASN A 151 -10.91 27.07 26.84
C ASN A 151 -10.65 25.89 25.87
N GLY A 152 -9.51 25.89 25.18
CA GLY A 152 -9.20 24.93 24.11
C GLY A 152 -9.77 25.30 22.73
N GLU A 153 -10.52 26.40 22.60
CA GLU A 153 -11.00 26.90 21.32
C GLU A 153 -10.03 27.91 20.69
N PHE A 154 -9.97 27.91 19.36
CA PHE A 154 -9.14 28.80 18.56
C PHE A 154 -10.00 29.67 17.66
N ARG A 155 -9.76 30.98 17.69
CA ARG A 155 -10.40 31.96 16.80
C ARG A 155 -9.40 32.40 15.74
N ARG A 156 -9.77 32.28 14.46
CA ARG A 156 -8.97 32.78 13.35
C ARG A 156 -8.77 34.30 13.46
N GLY A 157 -7.53 34.73 13.32
CA GLY A 157 -7.11 36.13 13.27
C GLY A 157 -6.84 36.57 11.83
N SER A 158 -5.77 37.33 11.63
CA SER A 158 -5.36 37.83 10.31
C SER A 158 -4.52 36.82 9.49
N THR A 159 -4.77 36.74 8.17
CA THR A 159 -3.91 36.01 7.22
C THR A 159 -3.06 37.00 6.43
N VAL A 160 -1.75 36.79 6.39
CA VAL A 160 -0.78 37.66 5.71
C VAL A 160 0.00 36.86 4.68
N TYR A 161 -0.39 37.01 3.41
CA TYR A 161 0.31 36.42 2.27
C TYR A 161 1.67 37.08 2.07
N TYR A 162 2.69 36.31 1.73
CA TYR A 162 4.08 36.73 1.58
C TYR A 162 4.24 37.91 0.59
N ASN A 163 3.46 37.94 -0.50
CA ASN A 163 3.45 39.01 -1.49
C ASN A 163 2.54 40.20 -1.16
N SER A 164 1.78 40.14 -0.06
CA SER A 164 0.94 41.28 0.33
C SER A 164 1.79 42.48 0.79
N PRO A 165 1.32 43.73 0.61
CA PRO A 165 1.96 44.91 1.20
C PRO A 165 2.09 44.80 2.71
N LYS A 166 1.16 44.12 3.38
CA LYS A 166 1.22 43.85 4.82
C LYS A 166 2.40 42.96 5.22
N ALA A 167 2.91 42.13 4.32
CA ALA A 167 4.04 41.27 4.63
C ALA A 167 5.37 42.02 4.75
N THR A 168 5.45 43.27 4.29
CA THR A 168 6.62 44.13 4.48
C THR A 168 6.63 44.84 5.83
N CYS A 169 5.52 44.84 6.56
CA CYS A 169 5.47 45.34 7.93
C CYS A 169 6.27 44.41 8.85
N THR A 170 6.91 45.01 9.85
CA THR A 170 7.56 44.28 10.94
C THR A 170 6.52 43.54 11.77
N LEU A 171 6.95 42.48 12.45
CA LEU A 171 6.08 41.73 13.37
C LEU A 171 5.54 42.67 14.45
N ALA A 172 6.35 43.59 14.97
CA ALA A 172 5.92 44.62 15.91
C ALA A 172 4.83 45.56 15.34
N GLU A 173 4.97 46.03 14.09
CA GLU A 173 3.96 46.83 13.39
C GLU A 173 2.66 46.05 13.12
N MET A 174 2.75 44.73 13.00
CA MET A 174 1.61 43.83 12.91
C MET A 174 0.97 43.51 14.27
N GLY A 175 1.47 44.12 15.36
CA GLY A 175 1.03 43.84 16.74
C GLY A 175 1.59 42.54 17.33
N TRP A 176 2.50 41.86 16.62
CA TRP A 176 3.19 40.64 17.06
C TRP A 176 4.53 41.01 17.73
N GLY A 177 4.47 41.86 18.75
CA GLY A 177 5.62 42.37 19.50
C GLY A 177 6.03 41.49 20.69
N ALA A 178 7.03 41.93 21.46
CA ALA A 178 7.62 41.16 22.57
C ALA A 178 6.68 40.83 23.73
N GLU A 179 5.51 41.46 23.79
CA GLU A 179 4.47 41.14 24.78
C GLU A 179 3.61 39.93 24.40
N ARG A 180 3.76 39.38 23.18
CA ARG A 180 2.99 38.23 22.70
C ARG A 180 3.63 36.90 23.15
N GLY A 181 2.84 36.03 23.79
CA GLY A 181 3.30 34.79 24.44
C GLY A 181 3.75 34.94 25.90
N LYS A 182 3.75 36.16 26.47
CA LYS A 182 3.97 36.41 27.90
C LYS A 182 2.67 36.26 28.70
N ALA A 183 2.78 35.92 29.99
CA ALA A 183 1.62 35.84 30.88
C ALA A 183 0.93 37.21 31.00
N GLY A 184 -0.34 37.30 30.59
CA GLY A 184 -1.11 38.56 30.54
C GLY A 184 -0.99 39.35 29.23
N GLY A 185 -0.25 38.83 28.23
CA GLY A 185 -0.06 39.43 26.90
C GLY A 185 -0.92 38.81 25.79
N GLN A 186 -0.61 39.13 24.52
CA GLN A 186 -1.33 38.59 23.35
C GLN A 186 -0.96 37.11 23.04
N PRO A 187 -1.83 36.29 22.41
CA PRO A 187 -1.54 34.89 22.07
C PRO A 187 -0.67 34.69 20.80
N PRO A 188 0.01 33.54 20.61
CA PRO A 188 0.94 33.26 19.48
C PRO A 188 0.26 33.01 18.11
N VAL A 189 1.04 32.97 17.01
CA VAL A 189 0.60 32.93 15.58
C VAL A 189 0.97 31.58 14.92
N TRP A 190 0.17 31.04 13.96
CA TRP A 190 0.19 29.61 13.51
C TRP A 190 0.00 29.39 11.97
N VAL A 191 0.74 28.49 11.28
CA VAL A 191 0.85 28.39 9.78
C VAL A 191 0.31 27.07 9.16
N VAL A 192 -0.16 27.08 7.89
CA VAL A 192 -0.88 25.97 7.19
C VAL A 192 -0.53 25.84 5.69
N LEU A 193 -0.47 24.61 5.13
CA LEU A 193 -0.26 24.26 3.70
C LEU A 193 -1.53 23.65 3.06
N TYR A 194 -1.77 23.88 1.74
CA TYR A 194 -2.91 23.32 0.98
C TYR A 194 -2.52 22.06 0.17
N PRO A 195 -2.99 20.85 0.54
CA PRO A 195 -2.65 19.61 -0.18
C PRO A 195 -3.31 19.51 -1.57
N GLU A 196 -2.61 18.96 -2.56
CA GLU A 196 -3.11 18.76 -3.95
C GLU A 196 -4.48 18.07 -4.01
N ILE A 197 -4.70 17.08 -3.15
CA ILE A 197 -5.97 16.35 -3.00
C ILE A 197 -7.11 17.28 -2.63
N THR A 198 -6.90 18.17 -1.65
CA THR A 198 -7.90 19.16 -1.23
C THR A 198 -8.24 20.09 -2.38
N LYS A 199 -7.22 20.59 -3.11
CA LYS A 199 -7.43 21.48 -4.25
C LYS A 199 -8.20 20.78 -5.38
N ALA A 200 -7.89 19.52 -5.66
CA ALA A 200 -8.64 18.74 -6.64
C ALA A 200 -10.11 18.55 -6.20
N GLY A 201 -10.34 18.17 -4.95
CA GLY A 201 -11.68 17.99 -4.39
C GLY A 201 -12.50 19.29 -4.41
N ASP A 202 -11.89 20.42 -4.05
CA ASP A 202 -12.54 21.73 -4.06
C ASP A 202 -12.87 22.18 -5.49
N LEU A 203 -11.98 21.94 -6.46
CA LEU A 203 -12.26 22.20 -7.88
C LEU A 203 -13.43 21.35 -8.38
N VAL A 204 -13.46 20.05 -8.07
CA VAL A 204 -14.60 19.17 -8.42
C VAL A 204 -15.89 19.67 -7.77
N ARG A 205 -15.88 20.09 -6.49
CA ARG A 205 -17.06 20.68 -5.84
C ARG A 205 -17.53 21.98 -6.51
N SER A 206 -16.60 22.78 -7.05
CA SER A 206 -16.92 24.09 -7.62
C SER A 206 -17.80 24.05 -8.87
N VAL A 207 -17.87 22.91 -9.58
CA VAL A 207 -18.75 22.76 -10.75
C VAL A 207 -20.15 22.25 -10.40
N TRP A 208 -20.41 21.94 -9.13
CA TRP A 208 -21.71 21.54 -8.64
C TRP A 208 -22.38 22.67 -7.86
N PRO A 209 -23.72 22.68 -7.73
CA PRO A 209 -24.42 23.57 -6.80
C PRO A 209 -23.83 23.44 -5.39
N ALA A 210 -23.72 24.56 -4.65
CA ALA A 210 -22.98 24.64 -3.38
C ALA A 210 -23.38 23.61 -2.31
N ASN A 211 -24.62 23.12 -2.33
CA ASN A 211 -25.14 22.14 -1.36
C ASN A 211 -25.09 20.68 -1.88
N THR A 212 -24.40 20.43 -3.00
CA THR A 212 -24.25 19.06 -3.53
C THR A 212 -23.26 18.29 -2.69
N ASP A 213 -23.74 17.25 -2.01
CA ASP A 213 -22.87 16.34 -1.27
C ASP A 213 -22.24 15.34 -2.23
N LEU A 214 -20.91 15.25 -2.18
CA LEU A 214 -20.10 14.37 -3.01
C LEU A 214 -19.42 13.35 -2.13
N ARG A 215 -19.44 12.10 -2.59
CA ARG A 215 -18.70 10.99 -2.01
C ARG A 215 -17.57 10.62 -2.96
N PHE A 216 -16.37 11.09 -2.65
CA PHE A 216 -15.18 10.75 -3.43
C PHE A 216 -14.84 9.27 -3.19
N LYS A 217 -14.58 8.55 -4.28
CA LYS A 217 -14.08 7.17 -4.24
C LYS A 217 -12.56 7.15 -4.39
N THR A 218 -12.03 8.09 -5.17
CA THR A 218 -10.60 8.36 -5.23
C THR A 218 -10.34 9.78 -5.78
N ILE A 219 -9.26 10.39 -5.31
CA ILE A 219 -8.54 11.49 -5.95
C ILE A 219 -7.08 11.05 -5.99
N THR A 220 -6.52 10.88 -7.18
CA THR A 220 -5.16 10.39 -7.36
C THR A 220 -4.46 11.11 -8.50
N LEU A 221 -3.15 10.90 -8.62
CA LEU A 221 -2.36 11.43 -9.73
C LEU A 221 -2.92 10.89 -11.05
N PHE A 222 -3.22 11.79 -11.98
CA PHE A 222 -3.41 11.41 -13.36
C PHE A 222 -2.02 11.34 -14.00
N GLU A 223 -1.51 10.11 -14.15
CA GLU A 223 -0.15 9.88 -14.63
C GLU A 223 0.07 10.60 -15.98
N PRO A 224 1.20 11.31 -16.16
CA PRO A 224 1.53 11.94 -17.43
C PRO A 224 1.61 10.91 -18.55
N GLU A 225 1.22 11.31 -19.76
CA GLU A 225 1.40 10.48 -20.95
C GLU A 225 2.88 10.08 -21.08
N LYS A 226 3.15 8.79 -21.36
CA LYS A 226 4.53 8.28 -21.44
C LYS A 226 5.37 9.04 -22.46
N LYS A 227 4.75 9.43 -23.59
CA LYS A 227 5.36 10.28 -24.62
C LYS A 227 5.86 11.64 -24.09
N SER A 228 5.19 12.19 -23.09
CA SER A 228 5.56 13.45 -22.44
C SER A 228 6.57 13.24 -21.31
N LEU A 229 6.48 12.11 -20.58
CA LEU A 229 7.37 11.82 -19.45
C LEU A 229 8.76 11.35 -19.89
N LEU A 230 8.89 10.58 -20.98
CA LEU A 230 10.20 10.09 -21.45
C LEU A 230 11.20 11.23 -21.72
N PRO A 231 10.87 12.30 -22.48
CA PRO A 231 11.77 13.44 -22.65
C PRO A 231 12.13 14.15 -21.33
N TYR A 232 11.21 14.15 -20.35
CA TYR A 232 11.49 14.69 -19.03
C TYR A 232 12.52 13.84 -18.28
N LEU A 233 12.36 12.52 -18.29
CA LEU A 233 13.32 11.61 -17.68
C LEU A 233 14.69 11.73 -18.35
N ASP A 234 14.74 11.76 -19.68
CA ASP A 234 15.99 11.93 -20.43
C ASP A 234 16.69 13.25 -20.09
N ALA A 235 15.93 14.35 -20.02
CA ALA A 235 16.46 15.65 -19.62
C ALA A 235 16.96 15.64 -18.16
N GLU A 236 16.23 15.00 -17.26
CA GLU A 236 16.61 14.90 -15.84
C GLU A 236 17.91 14.10 -15.67
N HIS A 237 18.00 12.93 -16.29
CA HIS A 237 19.19 12.05 -16.22
C HIS A 237 20.42 12.66 -16.88
N SER A 238 20.23 13.50 -17.90
CA SER A 238 21.33 14.21 -18.58
C SER A 238 21.68 15.55 -17.94
N GLY A 239 20.99 15.98 -16.89
CA GLY A 239 21.15 17.31 -16.29
C GLY A 239 20.72 18.46 -17.21
N GLY A 240 19.89 18.15 -18.21
CA GLY A 240 19.34 19.10 -19.17
C GLY A 240 18.17 19.92 -18.64
N GLN A 241 17.58 20.72 -19.51
CA GLN A 241 16.40 21.52 -19.18
C GLN A 241 15.15 20.63 -19.15
N LEU A 242 14.49 20.59 -17.99
CA LEU A 242 13.28 19.80 -17.78
C LEU A 242 12.11 20.38 -18.60
N PRO A 243 11.45 19.58 -19.47
CA PRO A 243 10.16 19.93 -20.06
C PRO A 243 9.10 20.16 -18.98
N LEU A 244 8.16 21.07 -19.26
CA LEU A 244 7.02 21.31 -18.38
C LEU A 244 6.03 20.14 -18.50
N ILE A 245 5.67 19.51 -17.37
CA ILE A 245 4.62 18.50 -17.31
C ILE A 245 3.50 19.01 -16.41
N PRO A 246 2.30 19.31 -16.95
CA PRO A 246 1.17 19.75 -16.14
C PRO A 246 0.80 18.70 -15.08
N ARG A 247 0.67 19.15 -13.84
CA ARG A 247 0.21 18.33 -12.72
C ARG A 247 -1.30 18.17 -12.82
N LYS A 248 -1.75 16.92 -12.97
CA LYS A 248 -3.17 16.57 -13.13
C LYS A 248 -3.59 15.53 -12.10
N ALA A 249 -4.84 15.60 -11.66
CA ALA A 249 -5.46 14.62 -10.79
C ALA A 249 -6.64 13.96 -11.51
N PHE A 250 -6.79 12.66 -11.30
CA PHE A 250 -7.98 11.89 -11.61
C PHE A 250 -8.87 11.83 -10.37
N SER A 251 -10.17 11.98 -10.55
CA SER A 251 -11.14 11.79 -9.49
C SER A 251 -12.31 10.94 -9.95
N ALA A 252 -12.68 9.94 -9.16
CA ALA A 252 -13.95 9.23 -9.30
C ALA A 252 -14.82 9.49 -8.07
N TYR A 253 -16.10 9.80 -8.26
CA TYR A 253 -16.98 10.19 -7.16
C TYR A 253 -18.46 9.99 -7.51
N TYR A 254 -19.28 9.83 -6.47
CA TYR A 254 -20.74 9.86 -6.56
C TYR A 254 -21.28 11.20 -6.08
N ILE A 255 -22.45 11.59 -6.60
CA ILE A 255 -23.35 12.45 -5.82
C ILE A 255 -23.95 11.56 -4.73
N ARG A 256 -23.72 11.92 -3.46
CA ARG A 256 -24.06 11.06 -2.31
C ARG A 256 -25.54 10.68 -2.33
N ASN A 257 -25.84 9.45 -1.93
CA ASN A 257 -27.18 8.86 -1.91
C ASN A 257 -27.86 8.75 -3.29
N THR A 258 -27.07 8.69 -4.37
CA THR A 258 -27.58 8.47 -5.73
C THR A 258 -26.70 7.46 -6.48
N ASP A 259 -27.20 6.97 -7.60
CA ASP A 259 -26.47 6.13 -8.57
C ASP A 259 -25.54 6.93 -9.50
N ARG A 260 -25.46 8.26 -9.34
CA ARG A 260 -24.79 9.16 -10.29
C ARG A 260 -23.28 9.16 -10.08
N PHE A 261 -22.63 8.18 -10.68
CA PHE A 261 -21.19 8.02 -10.67
C PHE A 261 -20.51 8.88 -11.74
N HIS A 262 -19.42 9.55 -11.39
CA HIS A 262 -18.69 10.45 -12.26
C HIS A 262 -17.18 10.20 -12.21
N GLU A 263 -16.52 10.52 -13.32
CA GLU A 263 -15.06 10.69 -13.42
C GLU A 263 -14.74 12.13 -13.81
N ALA A 264 -13.71 12.71 -13.19
CA ALA A 264 -13.17 14.01 -13.56
C ALA A 264 -11.64 14.00 -13.69
N ILE A 265 -11.13 14.77 -14.65
CA ILE A 265 -9.70 15.11 -14.76
C ILE A 265 -9.52 16.58 -14.38
N VAL A 266 -8.71 16.83 -13.35
CA VAL A 266 -8.44 18.15 -12.80
C VAL A 266 -7.01 18.56 -13.11
N ASN A 267 -6.83 19.66 -13.83
CA ASN A 267 -5.51 20.24 -14.06
C ASN A 267 -5.16 21.20 -12.92
N LEU A 268 -4.30 20.74 -12.00
CA LEU A 268 -3.89 21.49 -10.82
C LEU A 268 -2.95 22.65 -11.16
N SER A 269 -2.09 22.48 -12.16
CA SER A 269 -1.20 23.55 -12.65
C SER A 269 -1.99 24.74 -13.19
N GLN A 270 -3.14 24.49 -13.85
CA GLN A 270 -4.02 25.53 -14.41
C GLN A 270 -5.20 25.90 -13.50
N GLY A 271 -5.45 25.13 -12.44
CA GLY A 271 -6.58 25.37 -11.53
C GLY A 271 -7.95 25.20 -12.18
N LYS A 272 -8.11 24.23 -13.08
CA LYS A 272 -9.37 24.00 -13.82
C LYS A 272 -9.71 22.51 -13.96
N ILE A 273 -10.98 22.22 -14.19
CA ILE A 273 -11.43 20.88 -14.61
C ILE A 273 -11.30 20.77 -16.13
N GLU A 274 -10.65 19.72 -16.62
CA GLU A 274 -10.51 19.41 -18.05
C GLU A 274 -11.64 18.51 -18.55
N SER A 275 -12.11 17.59 -17.72
CA SER A 275 -13.28 16.75 -18.00
C SER A 275 -14.02 16.41 -16.72
N ASN A 276 -15.34 16.24 -16.82
CA ASN A 276 -16.20 15.74 -15.76
C ASN A 276 -17.39 15.02 -16.41
N VAL A 277 -17.45 13.70 -16.30
CA VAL A 277 -18.36 12.85 -17.10
C VAL A 277 -19.12 11.92 -16.17
N ARG A 278 -20.46 11.87 -16.33
CA ARG A 278 -21.29 10.83 -15.69
C ARG A 278 -21.07 9.51 -16.41
N LEU A 279 -20.73 8.48 -15.66
CA LEU A 279 -20.51 7.14 -16.18
C LEU A 279 -21.85 6.41 -16.41
N GLY A 280 -21.83 5.45 -17.33
CA GLY A 280 -23.02 4.72 -17.79
C GLY A 280 -23.50 3.65 -16.81
N ALA A 281 -24.56 2.95 -17.21
CA ALA A 281 -25.06 1.78 -16.49
C ALA A 281 -23.98 0.69 -16.37
N ASN A 282 -24.05 -0.13 -15.31
CA ASN A 282 -23.09 -1.21 -15.04
C ASN A 282 -21.64 -0.76 -14.81
N VAL A 283 -21.43 0.52 -14.50
CA VAL A 283 -20.13 1.07 -14.09
C VAL A 283 -20.26 1.57 -12.67
N HIS A 284 -19.64 0.87 -11.73
CA HIS A 284 -19.72 1.18 -10.30
C HIS A 284 -18.34 1.45 -9.72
N GLY A 285 -18.27 2.42 -8.81
CA GLY A 285 -17.04 2.69 -8.06
C GLY A 285 -16.75 1.59 -7.02
N ASN A 286 -15.52 1.59 -6.53
CA ASN A 286 -15.08 0.78 -5.39
C ASN A 286 -15.88 1.09 -4.10
N GLY A 287 -15.82 0.18 -3.14
CA GLY A 287 -16.22 0.44 -1.76
C GLY A 287 -15.27 1.41 -1.08
N ASP A 288 -15.77 2.16 -0.10
CA ASP A 288 -14.95 2.98 0.79
C ASP A 288 -15.30 2.68 2.26
N TYR A 289 -14.36 2.94 3.16
CA TYR A 289 -14.45 2.53 4.55
C TYR A 289 -15.71 3.04 5.27
N GLU A 290 -16.03 4.32 5.09
CA GLU A 290 -17.23 4.94 5.68
C GLU A 290 -18.53 4.30 5.14
N GLU A 291 -18.50 3.71 3.93
CA GLU A 291 -19.65 3.05 3.33
C GLU A 291 -19.90 1.70 3.97
N ILE A 292 -18.81 0.96 4.22
CA ILE A 292 -18.84 -0.36 4.85
C ILE A 292 -19.28 -0.24 6.31
N VAL A 293 -18.72 0.71 7.08
CA VAL A 293 -19.07 0.91 8.50
C VAL A 293 -20.54 1.34 8.65
N GLU A 294 -21.01 2.27 7.82
CA GLU A 294 -22.41 2.69 7.86
C GLU A 294 -23.35 1.53 7.50
N LEU A 295 -22.97 0.72 6.51
CA LEU A 295 -23.78 -0.43 6.09
C LEU A 295 -23.84 -1.53 7.16
N GLU A 296 -22.71 -1.85 7.81
CA GLU A 296 -22.67 -2.79 8.94
C GLU A 296 -23.65 -2.34 10.04
N LYS A 297 -23.56 -1.07 10.44
CA LYS A 297 -24.46 -0.49 11.45
C LYS A 297 -25.93 -0.61 11.03
N GLN A 298 -26.26 -0.20 9.81
CA GLN A 298 -27.64 -0.27 9.32
C GLN A 298 -28.16 -1.71 9.25
N ALA A 299 -27.32 -2.66 8.85
CA ALA A 299 -27.69 -4.08 8.83
C ALA A 299 -28.04 -4.60 10.23
N LEU A 300 -27.21 -4.28 11.24
CA LEU A 300 -27.42 -4.70 12.62
C LEU A 300 -28.62 -4.00 13.29
N GLU A 301 -28.96 -2.79 12.87
CA GLU A 301 -30.11 -2.02 13.39
C GLU A 301 -31.45 -2.37 12.72
N HIS A 302 -31.44 -3.03 11.55
CA HIS A 302 -32.64 -3.28 10.75
C HIS A 302 -33.58 -4.34 11.37
N GLU A 303 -34.86 -4.00 11.55
CA GLU A 303 -35.85 -4.86 12.23
C GLU A 303 -36.06 -6.23 11.56
N ALA A 304 -36.08 -6.28 10.22
CA ALA A 304 -36.19 -7.56 9.52
C ALA A 304 -34.97 -8.48 9.75
N ILE A 305 -33.78 -7.91 9.93
CA ILE A 305 -32.56 -8.65 10.20
C ILE A 305 -32.56 -9.15 11.65
N LYS A 306 -32.95 -8.29 12.61
CA LYS A 306 -33.18 -8.70 14.00
C LYS A 306 -34.19 -9.84 14.11
N ALA A 307 -35.24 -9.83 13.27
CA ALA A 307 -36.22 -10.91 13.22
C ALA A 307 -35.63 -12.23 12.72
N GLU A 308 -34.68 -12.22 11.77
CA GLU A 308 -33.93 -13.43 11.36
C GLU A 308 -32.98 -13.90 12.48
N ILE A 309 -32.27 -12.97 13.13
CA ILE A 309 -31.39 -13.28 14.27
C ILE A 309 -32.18 -13.94 15.41
N ALA A 310 -33.39 -13.45 15.71
CA ALA A 310 -34.24 -14.01 16.75
C ALA A 310 -34.61 -15.49 16.52
N LYS A 311 -34.68 -15.95 15.26
CA LYS A 311 -34.96 -17.36 14.92
C LYS A 311 -33.82 -18.30 15.36
N LEU A 312 -32.60 -17.80 15.43
CA LEU A 312 -31.43 -18.56 15.86
C LEU A 312 -31.45 -18.87 17.37
N LYS A 313 -32.26 -18.17 18.17
CA LYS A 313 -32.31 -18.32 19.63
C LYS A 313 -30.91 -18.30 20.27
N LEU A 314 -30.11 -17.32 19.87
CA LEU A 314 -28.74 -17.15 20.36
C LEU A 314 -28.72 -17.01 21.89
N PRO A 315 -27.65 -17.48 22.57
CA PRO A 315 -27.46 -17.23 23.99
C PRO A 315 -27.59 -15.74 24.33
N GLU A 316 -28.17 -15.44 25.49
CA GLU A 316 -28.31 -14.06 25.96
C GLU A 316 -26.95 -13.35 26.01
N GLY A 317 -26.88 -12.12 25.51
CA GLY A 317 -25.64 -11.34 25.43
C GLY A 317 -24.76 -11.61 24.21
N THR A 318 -25.12 -12.54 23.32
CA THR A 318 -24.37 -12.78 22.07
C THR A 318 -24.31 -11.53 21.21
N VAL A 319 -23.13 -11.22 20.67
CA VAL A 319 -22.90 -10.11 19.75
C VAL A 319 -22.80 -10.63 18.31
N VAL A 320 -23.62 -10.08 17.42
CA VAL A 320 -23.64 -10.40 15.99
C VAL A 320 -22.74 -9.41 15.23
N CYS A 321 -21.98 -9.91 14.27
CA CYS A 321 -21.14 -9.14 13.36
C CYS A 321 -21.69 -9.22 11.94
N ALA A 322 -21.46 -8.20 11.13
CA ALA A 322 -21.91 -8.17 9.75
C ALA A 322 -20.77 -7.68 8.88
N ASP A 323 -20.42 -8.46 7.86
CA ASP A 323 -19.34 -8.16 6.91
C ASP A 323 -19.96 -7.80 5.55
N PRO A 324 -20.06 -6.50 5.21
CA PRO A 324 -20.47 -6.10 3.88
C PRO A 324 -19.42 -6.50 2.83
N TRP A 325 -19.84 -7.35 1.91
CA TRP A 325 -19.08 -7.73 0.74
C TRP A 325 -19.61 -7.02 -0.49
N ILE A 326 -18.68 -6.59 -1.34
CA ILE A 326 -19.03 -6.21 -2.71
C ILE A 326 -19.84 -7.33 -3.37
N TYR A 327 -20.82 -6.94 -4.19
CA TYR A 327 -21.87 -7.85 -4.61
C TYR A 327 -21.41 -8.97 -5.57
N GLY A 328 -20.32 -8.73 -6.30
CA GLY A 328 -19.94 -9.55 -7.45
C GLY A 328 -20.92 -9.37 -8.61
N SER A 329 -20.87 -10.24 -9.62
CA SER A 329 -21.84 -10.18 -10.71
C SER A 329 -22.17 -11.57 -11.21
N ASP A 330 -23.45 -11.82 -11.47
CA ASP A 330 -23.96 -13.00 -12.15
C ASP A 330 -24.93 -12.65 -13.29
N GLY A 331 -25.19 -11.36 -13.53
CA GLY A 331 -26.08 -10.89 -14.59
C GLY A 331 -27.56 -10.97 -14.25
N VAL A 332 -27.91 -11.26 -12.99
CA VAL A 332 -29.29 -11.44 -12.56
C VAL A 332 -29.71 -10.33 -11.61
N ASN A 333 -30.47 -9.36 -12.11
CA ASN A 333 -30.98 -8.21 -11.35
C ASN A 333 -29.86 -7.50 -10.55
N ASP A 334 -28.73 -7.28 -11.19
CA ASP A 334 -27.50 -6.73 -10.60
C ASP A 334 -27.02 -5.46 -11.31
N ASP A 335 -27.94 -4.72 -11.95
CA ASP A 335 -27.67 -3.45 -12.64
C ASP A 335 -27.46 -2.28 -11.67
N ASP A 336 -28.13 -2.28 -10.51
CA ASP A 336 -27.82 -1.32 -9.45
C ASP A 336 -26.63 -1.78 -8.63
N ARG A 337 -25.97 -0.84 -7.96
CA ARG A 337 -24.89 -1.14 -7.03
C ARG A 337 -25.46 -1.71 -5.73
N TYR A 338 -25.03 -2.90 -5.34
CA TYR A 338 -25.44 -3.59 -4.14
C TYR A 338 -24.25 -3.98 -3.25
N TYR A 339 -24.56 -4.34 -2.02
CA TYR A 339 -23.69 -5.08 -1.10
C TYR A 339 -24.41 -6.35 -0.65
N GLN A 340 -23.67 -7.46 -0.58
CA GLN A 340 -24.11 -8.69 0.08
C GLN A 340 -23.48 -8.72 1.47
N VAL A 341 -24.27 -8.78 2.54
CA VAL A 341 -23.77 -8.70 3.91
C VAL A 341 -23.72 -10.10 4.51
N PHE A 342 -22.53 -10.64 4.76
CA PHE A 342 -22.39 -11.95 5.39
C PHE A 342 -22.44 -11.80 6.91
N MET A 343 -23.32 -12.57 7.55
CA MET A 343 -23.59 -12.43 8.97
C MET A 343 -22.78 -13.44 9.77
N TYR A 344 -22.20 -12.99 10.88
CA TYR A 344 -21.41 -13.79 11.80
C TYR A 344 -21.82 -13.46 13.24
N MET A 345 -21.23 -14.14 14.21
CA MET A 345 -21.29 -13.72 15.60
C MET A 345 -19.96 -13.92 16.28
N ARG A 346 -19.73 -13.24 17.40
CA ARG A 346 -18.59 -13.52 18.27
C ARG A 346 -18.81 -14.83 19.02
N ASP A 347 -17.76 -15.34 19.65
CA ASP A 347 -17.91 -16.48 20.57
C ASP A 347 -18.92 -16.13 21.67
N PRO A 348 -20.06 -16.85 21.77
CA PRO A 348 -21.07 -16.58 22.79
C PRO A 348 -20.57 -16.91 24.20
N ALA A 349 -19.49 -17.67 24.35
CA ALA A 349 -18.84 -17.88 25.65
C ALA A 349 -18.04 -16.65 26.12
N ASN A 350 -17.72 -15.72 25.20
CA ASN A 350 -16.98 -14.51 25.49
C ASN A 350 -17.41 -13.32 24.60
N PRO A 351 -18.68 -12.90 24.68
CA PRO A 351 -19.24 -11.91 23.74
C PRO A 351 -18.64 -10.50 23.88
N SER A 352 -18.00 -10.21 25.02
CA SER A 352 -17.32 -8.95 25.29
C SER A 352 -15.97 -8.80 24.60
N GLU A 353 -15.37 -9.90 24.12
CA GLU A 353 -14.10 -9.85 23.39
C GLU A 353 -14.33 -9.23 22.01
N ALA A 354 -13.81 -8.02 21.80
CA ALA A 354 -14.06 -7.27 20.59
C ALA A 354 -13.38 -7.89 19.36
N ASP A 355 -12.23 -8.52 19.59
CA ASP A 355 -11.38 -9.16 18.59
C ASP A 355 -11.64 -10.68 18.47
N SER A 356 -12.81 -11.15 18.96
CA SER A 356 -13.20 -12.55 18.81
C SER A 356 -13.30 -12.92 17.33
N ASN A 357 -12.80 -14.11 16.98
CA ASN A 357 -12.82 -14.63 15.64
C ASN A 357 -14.23 -14.98 15.16
N HIS A 358 -14.97 -13.97 14.72
CA HIS A 358 -16.34 -14.12 14.25
C HIS A 358 -16.42 -15.00 12.98
N TYR A 359 -15.35 -15.13 12.19
CA TYR A 359 -15.28 -16.07 11.05
C TYR A 359 -15.41 -17.54 11.49
N ALA A 360 -15.22 -17.87 12.77
CA ALA A 360 -15.53 -19.19 13.31
C ALA A 360 -17.03 -19.43 13.57
N PHE A 361 -17.88 -18.41 13.40
CA PHE A 361 -19.32 -18.47 13.70
C PHE A 361 -20.19 -17.82 12.60
N PRO A 362 -20.14 -18.30 11.34
CA PRO A 362 -21.01 -17.82 10.27
C PRO A 362 -22.48 -18.16 10.55
N LEU A 363 -23.40 -17.25 10.18
CA LEU A 363 -24.84 -17.39 10.35
C LEU A 363 -25.53 -17.74 9.01
N PRO A 364 -26.66 -18.47 9.02
CA PRO A 364 -27.27 -19.08 7.84
C PRO A 364 -28.14 -18.14 6.98
N PHE A 365 -27.90 -16.82 7.03
CA PHE A 365 -28.60 -15.86 6.19
C PHE A 365 -27.70 -14.65 5.86
N SER A 366 -28.01 -13.97 4.77
CA SER A 366 -27.22 -12.84 4.26
C SER A 366 -28.14 -11.75 3.65
N PRO A 367 -28.24 -10.57 4.28
CA PRO A 367 -28.96 -9.43 3.73
C PRO A 367 -28.31 -8.83 2.49
N VAL A 368 -29.11 -8.24 1.60
CA VAL A 368 -28.66 -7.47 0.43
C VAL A 368 -29.16 -6.05 0.53
N PHE A 369 -28.26 -5.09 0.38
CA PHE A 369 -28.56 -3.66 0.48
C PHE A 369 -28.22 -2.93 -0.81
N ASN A 370 -29.03 -1.93 -1.16
CA ASN A 370 -28.69 -0.95 -2.19
C ASN A 370 -27.57 -0.04 -1.67
N ALA A 371 -26.46 0.08 -2.40
CA ALA A 371 -25.30 0.84 -1.96
C ALA A 371 -25.51 2.37 -2.01
N ALA A 372 -26.50 2.85 -2.77
CA ALA A 372 -26.82 4.28 -2.85
C ALA A 372 -27.81 4.68 -1.76
N THR A 373 -28.89 3.93 -1.56
CA THR A 373 -29.96 4.28 -0.61
C THR A 373 -29.79 3.65 0.77
N PHE A 374 -28.93 2.64 0.90
CA PHE A 374 -28.83 1.76 2.07
C PHE A 374 -30.15 1.07 2.45
N GLU A 375 -31.07 0.95 1.50
CA GLU A 375 -32.31 0.20 1.72
C GLU A 375 -32.07 -1.30 1.61
N LEU A 376 -32.69 -2.07 2.53
CA LEU A 376 -32.71 -3.52 2.45
C LEU A 376 -33.52 -3.97 1.23
N VAL A 377 -32.87 -4.67 0.31
CA VAL A 377 -33.49 -5.21 -0.92
C VAL A 377 -34.14 -6.56 -0.63
N ARG A 378 -33.43 -7.44 0.05
CA ARG A 378 -33.89 -8.80 0.44
C ARG A 378 -32.96 -9.43 1.47
N ILE A 379 -33.37 -10.58 2.02
CA ILE A 379 -32.52 -11.44 2.84
C ILE A 379 -32.42 -12.81 2.17
N ASP A 380 -31.20 -13.20 1.79
CA ASP A 380 -30.91 -14.50 1.20
C ASP A 380 -30.71 -15.53 2.34
N GLN A 381 -31.40 -16.67 2.28
CA GLN A 381 -31.11 -17.81 3.15
C GLN A 381 -29.92 -18.58 2.58
N LEU A 382 -28.95 -18.93 3.42
CA LEU A 382 -27.74 -19.61 2.97
C LEU A 382 -27.92 -21.13 3.00
N PRO A 383 -27.53 -21.87 1.95
CA PRO A 383 -27.56 -23.32 1.97
C PRO A 383 -26.44 -23.86 2.87
N THR A 384 -26.81 -24.70 3.83
CA THR A 384 -25.89 -25.32 4.81
C THR A 384 -25.62 -26.80 4.54
N GLY A 385 -26.39 -27.44 3.66
CA GLY A 385 -26.22 -28.86 3.31
C GLY A 385 -25.23 -29.10 2.17
N ALA A 386 -25.15 -30.35 1.69
CA ALA A 386 -24.31 -30.74 0.56
C ALA A 386 -24.94 -30.42 -0.81
N ASP A 387 -25.99 -29.61 -0.87
CA ASP A 387 -26.64 -29.17 -2.09
C ASP A 387 -27.17 -27.73 -1.95
N LYS A 388 -27.96 -27.28 -2.94
CA LYS A 388 -28.53 -25.92 -2.98
C LYS A 388 -29.83 -25.77 -2.20
N THR A 389 -30.26 -26.77 -1.43
CA THR A 389 -31.53 -26.69 -0.70
C THR A 389 -31.39 -25.73 0.48
N HIS A 390 -32.37 -24.84 0.62
CA HIS A 390 -32.48 -23.98 1.79
C HIS A 390 -33.28 -24.69 2.87
N LYS A 391 -32.78 -24.63 4.11
CA LYS A 391 -33.48 -25.10 5.30
C LYS A 391 -33.99 -23.88 6.08
N PRO A 392 -35.12 -23.97 6.79
CA PRO A 392 -35.50 -22.93 7.74
C PRO A 392 -34.39 -22.71 8.77
N ILE A 393 -34.19 -21.45 9.18
CA ILE A 393 -33.25 -21.13 10.27
C ILE A 393 -33.60 -21.95 11.51
N ALA A 394 -32.65 -22.74 11.98
CA ALA A 394 -32.75 -23.54 13.19
C ALA A 394 -32.09 -22.82 14.39
N ALA A 395 -32.35 -23.33 15.59
CA ALA A 395 -31.67 -22.85 16.78
C ALA A 395 -30.16 -23.09 16.70
N TYR A 396 -29.37 -22.15 17.22
CA TYR A 396 -27.92 -22.24 17.30
C TYR A 396 -27.49 -23.51 18.06
N GLN A 397 -26.46 -24.16 17.53
CA GLN A 397 -25.82 -25.31 18.14
C GLN A 397 -24.47 -24.86 18.70
N ALA A 398 -24.27 -25.08 20.01
CA ALA A 398 -23.04 -24.68 20.68
C ALA A 398 -21.82 -25.41 20.11
N LYS A 399 -20.75 -24.67 19.87
CA LYS A 399 -19.45 -25.16 19.41
C LYS A 399 -18.32 -24.49 20.17
N ALA A 400 -17.12 -25.06 20.07
CA ALA A 400 -15.93 -24.55 20.74
C ALA A 400 -15.47 -23.20 20.15
N ALA A 401 -14.74 -22.44 20.95
CA ALA A 401 -14.02 -21.24 20.50
C ALA A 401 -12.94 -21.60 19.46
N SER A 402 -12.59 -20.65 18.60
CA SER A 402 -11.48 -20.76 17.66
C SER A 402 -10.79 -19.40 17.53
N GLU A 403 -10.16 -18.96 18.62
CA GLU A 403 -9.58 -17.63 18.71
C GLU A 403 -8.17 -17.54 18.13
N TYR A 404 -7.75 -16.35 17.71
CA TYR A 404 -6.39 -16.08 17.22
C TYR A 404 -5.59 -15.17 18.15
N VAL A 405 -6.25 -14.34 18.96
CA VAL A 405 -5.54 -13.42 19.87
C VAL A 405 -4.82 -14.19 20.97
N SER A 406 -3.63 -13.71 21.30
CA SER A 406 -2.62 -14.44 22.08
C SER A 406 -3.09 -14.84 23.48
N GLU A 407 -4.01 -14.07 24.04
CA GLU A 407 -4.61 -14.21 25.36
C GLU A 407 -5.41 -15.51 25.51
N TYR A 408 -5.90 -16.07 24.39
CA TYR A 408 -6.62 -17.34 24.36
C TYR A 408 -5.79 -18.49 23.78
N GLN A 409 -4.48 -18.29 23.58
CA GLN A 409 -3.57 -19.30 23.03
C GLN A 409 -2.53 -19.77 24.04
N GLU A 410 -2.12 -21.04 23.92
CA GLU A 410 -0.93 -21.55 24.60
C GLU A 410 0.32 -21.24 23.75
N LEU A 411 1.01 -20.15 24.10
CA LEU A 411 2.19 -19.71 23.36
C LEU A 411 3.42 -20.62 23.59
N ARG A 412 4.20 -20.84 22.53
CA ARG A 412 5.49 -21.53 22.58
C ARG A 412 6.48 -20.76 23.46
N LYS A 413 7.27 -21.48 24.27
CA LYS A 413 8.21 -20.89 25.24
C LYS A 413 9.68 -21.14 24.90
N ASP A 414 9.96 -21.80 23.78
CA ASP A 414 11.27 -22.32 23.38
C ASP A 414 11.94 -21.53 22.24
N VAL A 415 11.27 -20.50 21.71
CA VAL A 415 11.82 -19.61 20.67
C VAL A 415 12.82 -18.64 21.29
N LYS A 416 14.09 -18.72 20.86
CA LYS A 416 15.14 -17.78 21.28
C LYS A 416 15.13 -16.51 20.42
N ALA A 417 15.52 -15.38 21.00
CA ALA A 417 15.60 -14.11 20.30
C ALA A 417 16.63 -14.16 19.14
N LEU A 418 16.25 -13.59 17.99
CA LEU A 418 17.11 -13.38 16.82
C LEU A 418 17.16 -11.89 16.50
N HIS A 419 18.35 -11.31 16.54
CA HIS A 419 18.56 -9.88 16.25
C HIS A 419 19.26 -9.69 14.92
N VAL A 420 18.72 -8.81 14.08
CA VAL A 420 19.33 -8.34 12.83
C VAL A 420 19.72 -6.89 13.02
N SER A 421 21.01 -6.57 12.87
CA SER A 421 21.52 -5.20 13.03
C SER A 421 22.47 -4.80 11.92
N GLN A 422 22.47 -3.50 11.59
CA GLN A 422 23.41 -2.87 10.68
C GLN A 422 24.13 -1.74 11.43
N PRO A 423 25.28 -2.02 12.07
CA PRO A 423 25.97 -1.06 12.95
C PRO A 423 26.35 0.25 12.25
N ASP A 424 26.65 0.17 10.95
CA ASP A 424 27.06 1.33 10.13
C ASP A 424 25.90 1.93 9.31
N GLY A 425 24.66 1.53 9.62
CA GLY A 425 23.47 1.94 8.87
C GLY A 425 23.22 1.10 7.59
N PRO A 426 22.17 1.45 6.83
CA PRO A 426 21.79 0.74 5.63
C PRO A 426 22.67 1.13 4.44
N SER A 427 22.78 0.24 3.46
CA SER A 427 23.52 0.46 2.21
C SER A 427 22.67 1.14 1.12
N PHE A 428 21.40 1.44 1.41
CA PHE A 428 20.50 2.17 0.53
C PHE A 428 20.35 3.62 0.99
N THR A 429 20.02 4.50 0.06
CA THR A 429 19.58 5.86 0.35
C THR A 429 18.15 6.05 -0.11
N VAL A 430 17.41 6.86 0.63
CA VAL A 430 16.07 7.32 0.27
C VAL A 430 16.07 8.83 0.29
N SER A 431 15.63 9.45 -0.80
CA SER A 431 15.46 10.89 -0.91
C SER A 431 14.05 11.23 -1.38
N PRO A 432 13.45 12.34 -0.90
CA PRO A 432 12.16 12.80 -1.42
C PRO A 432 12.23 13.10 -2.93
N THR A 433 11.14 12.86 -3.65
CA THR A 433 10.98 13.24 -5.06
C THR A 433 9.55 13.73 -5.29
N GLY A 434 9.42 15.03 -5.55
CA GLY A 434 8.13 15.72 -5.44
C GLY A 434 7.61 15.75 -3.99
N GLU A 435 6.31 16.01 -3.81
CA GLU A 435 5.71 16.16 -2.49
C GLU A 435 5.48 14.83 -1.75
N THR A 436 5.14 13.77 -2.47
CA THR A 436 4.69 12.49 -1.89
C THR A 436 5.46 11.26 -2.38
N GLY A 437 6.44 11.45 -3.27
CA GLY A 437 7.25 10.38 -3.85
C GLY A 437 8.63 10.28 -3.23
N TRP A 438 9.30 9.16 -3.53
CA TRP A 438 10.64 8.86 -3.01
C TRP A 438 11.53 8.31 -4.12
N THR A 439 12.82 8.65 -4.12
CA THR A 439 13.84 7.96 -4.91
C THR A 439 14.66 7.06 -4.00
N VAL A 440 14.86 5.82 -4.42
CA VAL A 440 15.66 4.82 -3.71
C VAL A 440 16.87 4.48 -4.57
N ALA A 441 18.06 4.46 -3.96
CA ALA A 441 19.30 4.01 -4.59
C ALA A 441 20.00 2.97 -3.73
N TRP A 442 20.40 1.85 -4.32
CA TRP A 442 21.03 0.73 -3.61
C TRP A 442 21.79 -0.18 -4.57
N GLN A 443 23.08 -0.45 -4.31
CA GLN A 443 23.86 -1.46 -5.04
C GLN A 443 23.67 -1.44 -6.58
N LYS A 444 23.81 -0.25 -7.17
CA LYS A 444 23.60 0.08 -8.61
C LYS A 444 22.13 0.21 -9.07
N TRP A 445 21.16 -0.21 -8.26
CA TRP A 445 19.75 0.07 -8.52
C TRP A 445 19.40 1.51 -8.21
N THR A 446 18.57 2.12 -9.06
CA THR A 446 17.87 3.37 -8.76
C THR A 446 16.44 3.31 -9.31
N PHE A 447 15.47 3.77 -8.54
CA PHE A 447 14.07 3.84 -8.95
C PHE A 447 13.29 4.84 -8.08
N ARG A 448 12.12 5.22 -8.56
CA ARG A 448 11.16 6.05 -7.83
C ARG A 448 10.04 5.20 -7.26
N VAL A 449 9.65 5.47 -6.02
CA VAL A 449 8.51 4.86 -5.33
C VAL A 449 7.39 5.90 -5.27
N GLY A 450 6.29 5.59 -5.95
CA GLY A 450 5.02 6.30 -5.81
C GLY A 450 4.01 5.48 -5.02
N PHE A 451 2.92 6.15 -4.64
CA PHE A 451 1.84 5.53 -3.89
C PHE A 451 0.48 6.04 -4.37
N ASN A 452 -0.49 5.14 -4.60
CA ASN A 452 -1.85 5.52 -4.96
C ASN A 452 -2.89 4.64 -4.24
N GLN A 453 -4.15 5.05 -4.31
CA GLN A 453 -5.25 4.40 -3.59
C GLN A 453 -5.48 2.94 -4.03
N ARG A 454 -5.32 2.63 -5.32
CA ARG A 454 -5.72 1.34 -5.91
C ARG A 454 -4.62 0.28 -5.85
N GLU A 455 -3.43 0.62 -6.35
CA GLU A 455 -2.29 -0.30 -6.46
C GLU A 455 -1.42 -0.29 -5.19
N GLY A 456 -1.56 0.74 -4.35
CA GLY A 456 -0.63 0.99 -3.27
C GLY A 456 0.72 1.43 -3.84
N MET A 457 1.76 0.62 -3.59
CA MET A 457 3.13 0.90 -4.02
C MET A 457 3.33 0.68 -5.53
N VAL A 458 3.87 1.70 -6.21
CA VAL A 458 4.21 1.65 -7.65
C VAL A 458 5.66 2.10 -7.84
N LEU A 459 6.42 1.37 -8.65
CA LEU A 459 7.80 1.74 -8.98
C LEU A 459 7.87 2.36 -10.38
N TYR A 460 8.65 3.43 -10.53
CA TYR A 460 8.87 4.13 -11.79
C TYR A 460 10.37 4.29 -12.09
N ASP A 461 10.69 4.37 -13.38
CA ASP A 461 12.05 4.65 -13.90
C ASP A 461 13.12 3.77 -13.21
N VAL A 462 12.89 2.45 -13.27
CA VAL A 462 13.75 1.45 -12.64
C VAL A 462 14.98 1.22 -13.51
N ARG A 463 16.15 1.41 -12.89
CA ARG A 463 17.46 1.33 -13.55
C ARG A 463 18.41 0.46 -12.75
N TYR A 464 19.35 -0.16 -13.47
CA TYR A 464 20.51 -0.82 -12.89
C TYR A 464 21.77 -0.33 -13.59
N GLU A 465 22.72 0.23 -12.85
CA GLU A 465 23.94 0.84 -13.40
C GLU A 465 23.62 1.91 -14.45
N SER A 466 22.63 2.76 -14.14
CA SER A 466 22.07 3.82 -14.99
C SER A 466 21.39 3.36 -16.29
N ARG A 467 21.39 2.06 -16.58
CA ARG A 467 20.68 1.48 -17.73
C ARG A 467 19.20 1.30 -17.39
N PRO A 468 18.28 1.75 -18.25
CA PRO A 468 16.86 1.58 -18.02
C PRO A 468 16.46 0.11 -18.15
N LEU A 469 15.59 -0.32 -17.23
CA LEU A 469 15.03 -1.66 -17.21
C LEU A 469 13.50 -1.63 -17.32
N PHE A 470 12.83 -0.85 -16.47
CA PHE A 470 11.37 -0.77 -16.44
C PHE A 470 10.92 0.68 -16.29
N TYR A 471 9.97 1.10 -17.12
CA TYR A 471 9.35 2.41 -17.00
C TYR A 471 8.41 2.47 -15.78
N ARG A 472 7.63 1.41 -15.57
CA ARG A 472 6.63 1.30 -14.48
C ARG A 472 6.42 -0.16 -14.07
N LEU A 473 6.33 -0.41 -12.77
CA LEU A 473 6.00 -1.71 -12.18
C LEU A 473 4.92 -1.57 -11.11
N SER A 474 3.88 -2.39 -11.16
CA SER A 474 2.85 -2.43 -10.14
C SER A 474 2.08 -3.76 -10.12
N LEU A 475 1.47 -4.06 -8.97
CA LEU A 475 0.35 -5.00 -8.95
C LEU A 475 -0.86 -4.29 -9.58
N SER A 476 -1.25 -4.75 -10.75
CA SER A 476 -2.29 -4.15 -11.59
C SER A 476 -3.69 -4.47 -11.09
N ASP A 477 -3.90 -5.73 -10.71
CA ASP A 477 -5.14 -6.22 -10.14
C ASP A 477 -4.95 -7.57 -9.44
N MET A 478 -5.96 -7.99 -8.68
CA MET A 478 -6.05 -9.32 -8.07
C MET A 478 -7.51 -9.76 -8.02
N ASN A 479 -7.82 -11.00 -8.42
CA ASN A 479 -9.17 -11.57 -8.38
C ASN A 479 -9.25 -12.86 -7.56
N ILE A 480 -10.27 -12.97 -6.71
CA ILE A 480 -10.45 -14.09 -5.78
C ILE A 480 -11.79 -14.80 -6.02
N PRO A 481 -11.91 -15.64 -7.06
CA PRO A 481 -13.15 -16.36 -7.35
C PRO A 481 -13.31 -17.57 -6.41
N TYR A 482 -14.45 -17.64 -5.73
CA TYR A 482 -14.83 -18.77 -4.87
C TYR A 482 -15.51 -19.88 -5.67
N ALA A 483 -15.31 -21.11 -5.23
CA ALA A 483 -15.74 -22.32 -5.95
C ALA A 483 -17.09 -22.89 -5.47
N ASP A 484 -17.73 -22.31 -4.44
CA ASP A 484 -19.04 -22.77 -4.02
C ASP A 484 -20.11 -22.37 -5.06
N PRO A 485 -20.76 -23.35 -5.73
CA PRO A 485 -21.69 -23.06 -6.82
C PRO A 485 -23.06 -22.58 -6.34
N ARG A 486 -23.31 -22.57 -5.02
CA ARG A 486 -24.63 -22.29 -4.46
C ARG A 486 -24.79 -20.78 -4.24
N ALA A 487 -26.03 -20.31 -4.35
CA ALA A 487 -26.33 -18.91 -4.10
C ALA A 487 -26.27 -18.58 -2.60
N PRO A 488 -25.79 -17.39 -2.21
CA PRO A 488 -25.22 -16.32 -3.05
C PRO A 488 -23.69 -16.46 -3.28
N PHE A 489 -23.06 -17.54 -2.78
CA PHE A 489 -21.61 -17.71 -2.76
C PHE A 489 -20.95 -17.72 -4.14
N HIS A 490 -21.64 -18.16 -5.19
CA HIS A 490 -21.14 -18.16 -6.57
C HIS A 490 -20.72 -16.77 -7.07
N LYS A 491 -21.26 -15.70 -6.48
CA LYS A 491 -20.90 -14.31 -6.78
C LYS A 491 -19.65 -13.82 -6.05
N LYS A 492 -19.16 -14.53 -5.03
CA LYS A 492 -17.93 -14.16 -4.31
C LYS A 492 -16.74 -14.27 -5.27
N SER A 493 -16.41 -13.15 -5.89
CA SER A 493 -15.29 -12.97 -6.81
C SER A 493 -14.84 -11.51 -6.74
N ALA A 494 -14.11 -11.21 -5.68
CA ALA A 494 -13.62 -9.86 -5.40
C ALA A 494 -12.45 -9.50 -6.31
N PHE A 495 -12.36 -8.23 -6.71
CA PHE A 495 -11.16 -7.64 -7.28
C PHE A 495 -10.53 -6.71 -6.25
N ASP A 496 -9.76 -7.22 -5.28
CA ASP A 496 -9.40 -6.45 -4.08
C ASP A 496 -8.75 -5.08 -4.39
N LEU A 497 -7.97 -4.98 -5.46
CA LEU A 497 -7.41 -3.69 -5.90
C LEU A 497 -8.49 -2.77 -6.49
N GLY A 498 -9.28 -3.26 -7.44
CA GLY A 498 -10.29 -2.43 -8.10
C GLY A 498 -11.55 -2.16 -7.27
N ASP A 499 -11.87 -3.02 -6.31
CA ASP A 499 -13.11 -3.02 -5.52
C ASP A 499 -12.93 -2.43 -4.12
N ALA A 500 -11.71 -2.47 -3.56
CA ALA A 500 -11.36 -1.88 -2.26
C ALA A 500 -10.17 -0.91 -2.37
N GLY A 501 -9.06 -1.36 -2.96
CA GLY A 501 -7.83 -0.59 -3.18
C GLY A 501 -6.71 -0.95 -2.22
N ALA A 502 -5.63 -1.55 -2.73
CA ALA A 502 -4.49 -1.99 -1.93
C ALA A 502 -3.81 -0.85 -1.15
N GLY A 503 -3.86 0.38 -1.68
CA GLY A 503 -3.28 1.55 -1.04
C GLY A 503 -4.08 2.05 0.15
N ILE A 504 -5.40 2.24 0.01
CA ILE A 504 -6.25 2.70 1.13
C ILE A 504 -6.35 1.66 2.25
N THR A 505 -6.20 0.37 1.91
CA THR A 505 -6.17 -0.74 2.86
C THR A 505 -4.76 -1.08 3.37
N ALA A 506 -3.74 -0.28 3.04
CA ALA A 506 -2.37 -0.53 3.48
C ALA A 506 -2.24 -0.34 5.00
N ASN A 507 -1.57 -1.27 5.66
CA ASN A 507 -1.35 -1.24 7.09
C ASN A 507 -0.27 -0.24 7.49
N ASN A 508 -0.33 0.22 8.75
CA ASN A 508 0.75 0.97 9.37
C ASN A 508 1.77 -0.01 9.96
N LEU A 509 2.84 -0.29 9.21
CA LEU A 509 3.82 -1.33 9.54
C LEU A 509 4.65 -0.95 10.78
N GLN A 510 4.87 -1.91 11.67
CA GLN A 510 5.56 -1.75 12.94
C GLN A 510 6.95 -2.40 12.93
N LEU A 511 7.93 -1.68 13.48
CA LEU A 511 9.32 -2.15 13.61
C LEU A 511 9.41 -3.37 14.54
N GLY A 512 10.06 -4.43 14.08
CA GLY A 512 10.27 -5.66 14.85
C GLY A 512 9.10 -6.64 14.81
N CYS A 513 7.94 -6.24 14.26
CA CYS A 513 6.79 -7.11 14.01
C CYS A 513 6.69 -7.41 12.51
N ASP A 514 6.39 -6.39 11.70
CA ASP A 514 6.13 -6.55 10.26
C ASP A 514 7.42 -6.52 9.43
N CYS A 515 8.38 -5.69 9.85
CA CYS A 515 9.68 -5.55 9.21
C CYS A 515 10.81 -5.59 10.27
N LEU A 516 11.80 -6.46 10.06
CA LEU A 516 12.89 -6.74 11.01
C LEU A 516 14.25 -6.25 10.51
N GLY A 517 14.99 -5.54 11.35
CA GLY A 517 16.33 -5.04 11.06
C GLY A 517 16.41 -3.51 11.09
N HIS A 518 17.22 -2.93 10.19
CA HIS A 518 17.28 -1.49 9.99
C HIS A 518 16.25 -1.09 8.93
N ILE A 519 15.18 -0.40 9.35
CA ILE A 519 14.02 -0.14 8.48
C ILE A 519 13.89 1.36 8.20
N GLN A 520 13.73 1.71 6.93
CA GLN A 520 13.22 3.01 6.52
C GLN A 520 11.76 2.86 6.12
N TYR A 521 10.87 3.62 6.75
CA TYR A 521 9.46 3.65 6.40
C TYR A 521 9.16 4.79 5.44
N LEU A 522 8.30 4.53 4.46
CA LEU A 522 7.71 5.53 3.58
C LEU A 522 6.21 5.59 3.87
N SER A 523 5.73 6.80 4.12
CA SER A 523 4.30 7.07 4.30
C SER A 523 3.66 7.46 2.97
N GLY A 524 2.40 7.08 2.81
CA GLY A 524 1.56 7.42 1.67
C GLY A 524 0.50 8.44 2.05
N VAL A 525 -0.08 9.09 1.04
CA VAL A 525 -1.25 9.96 1.21
C VAL A 525 -2.24 9.64 0.09
N VAL A 526 -3.49 9.38 0.48
CA VAL A 526 -4.61 9.12 -0.43
C VAL A 526 -5.77 10.05 -0.08
N SER A 527 -6.90 9.95 -0.78
CA SER A 527 -8.10 10.75 -0.47
C SER A 527 -9.09 9.97 0.37
N ASP A 528 -9.73 10.63 1.33
CA ASP A 528 -10.95 10.14 1.99
C ASP A 528 -12.22 10.38 1.14
N ASP A 529 -13.37 9.97 1.66
CA ASP A 529 -14.67 10.10 1.00
C ASP A 529 -15.14 11.56 0.85
N LYS A 530 -14.50 12.50 1.57
CA LYS A 530 -14.75 13.94 1.54
C LYS A 530 -13.76 14.67 0.62
N GLY A 531 -12.87 13.96 -0.06
CA GLY A 531 -11.85 14.55 -0.93
C GLY A 531 -10.81 15.33 -0.11
N LYS A 532 -10.55 14.91 1.12
CA LYS A 532 -9.46 15.41 1.97
C LYS A 532 -8.33 14.38 2.03
N PRO A 533 -7.09 14.80 2.30
CA PRO A 533 -5.97 13.88 2.44
C PRO A 533 -6.16 12.96 3.63
N PHE A 534 -5.92 11.68 3.41
CA PHE A 534 -5.84 10.62 4.40
C PHE A 534 -4.40 10.09 4.40
N GLU A 535 -3.71 10.29 5.51
CA GLU A 535 -2.32 9.87 5.67
C GLU A 535 -2.26 8.39 6.07
N LEU A 536 -1.39 7.65 5.38
CA LEU A 536 -1.08 6.25 5.65
C LEU A 536 0.36 6.18 6.16
N PRO A 537 0.58 6.29 7.49
CA PRO A 537 1.92 6.24 8.05
C PRO A 537 2.53 4.86 7.85
N ASN A 538 3.82 4.82 7.51
CA ASN A 538 4.60 3.59 7.43
C ASN A 538 4.01 2.49 6.53
N CYS A 539 3.30 2.86 5.47
CA CYS A 539 2.62 1.90 4.59
C CYS A 539 3.55 1.13 3.65
N VAL A 540 4.82 1.56 3.53
CA VAL A 540 5.89 0.83 2.85
C VAL A 540 7.11 0.79 3.77
N CYS A 541 7.71 -0.38 3.95
CA CYS A 541 9.00 -0.52 4.60
C CYS A 541 10.09 -0.87 3.59
N VAL A 542 11.27 -0.27 3.75
CA VAL A 542 12.46 -0.45 2.91
C VAL A 542 13.58 -0.94 3.81
N HIS A 543 14.15 -2.11 3.50
CA HIS A 543 15.22 -2.68 4.30
C HIS A 543 16.08 -3.68 3.52
N GLU A 544 17.23 -4.04 4.10
CA GLU A 544 18.10 -5.06 3.52
C GLU A 544 17.97 -6.39 4.26
N VAL A 545 18.06 -7.49 3.52
CA VAL A 545 18.06 -8.87 4.05
C VAL A 545 19.27 -9.61 3.53
N ASP A 546 19.91 -10.40 4.39
CA ASP A 546 20.89 -11.39 3.94
C ASP A 546 20.15 -12.65 3.47
N SER A 547 20.37 -13.03 2.21
CA SER A 547 19.71 -14.14 1.52
C SER A 547 20.70 -15.26 1.20
N GLY A 548 21.62 -15.53 2.14
CA GLY A 548 22.56 -16.66 2.01
C GLY A 548 23.71 -16.42 1.04
N ILE A 549 24.02 -17.40 0.18
CA ILE A 549 25.15 -17.35 -0.76
C ILE A 549 24.67 -16.85 -2.12
N SER A 550 25.31 -15.80 -2.66
CA SER A 550 25.07 -15.35 -4.04
C SER A 550 25.80 -16.25 -5.04
N TRP A 551 27.12 -16.35 -4.91
CA TRP A 551 27.93 -17.28 -5.71
C TRP A 551 29.11 -17.80 -4.91
N LYS A 552 29.57 -19.00 -5.26
CA LYS A 552 30.73 -19.65 -4.65
C LYS A 552 31.43 -20.55 -5.65
N HIS A 553 32.76 -20.54 -5.63
CA HIS A 553 33.59 -21.50 -6.36
C HIS A 553 34.80 -21.92 -5.52
N THR A 554 35.15 -23.21 -5.57
CA THR A 554 36.37 -23.74 -4.98
C THR A 554 37.18 -24.45 -6.05
N ASN A 555 38.41 -23.98 -6.28
CA ASN A 555 39.34 -24.65 -7.19
C ASN A 555 40.05 -25.79 -6.47
N TYR A 556 39.67 -27.04 -6.75
CA TYR A 556 40.24 -28.22 -6.09
C TYR A 556 41.76 -28.38 -6.31
N ARG A 557 42.33 -27.82 -7.39
CA ARG A 557 43.77 -27.93 -7.70
C ARG A 557 44.63 -27.08 -6.77
N THR A 558 44.07 -25.97 -6.27
CA THR A 558 44.78 -25.02 -5.40
C THR A 558 44.19 -24.96 -3.99
N GLY A 559 43.01 -25.54 -3.77
CA GLY A 559 42.25 -25.44 -2.52
C GLY A 559 41.60 -24.06 -2.28
N ARG A 560 41.77 -23.09 -3.18
CA ARG A 560 41.25 -21.73 -2.99
C ARG A 560 39.74 -21.68 -3.19
N ALA A 561 39.03 -21.14 -2.20
CA ALA A 561 37.61 -20.79 -2.30
C ALA A 561 37.42 -19.28 -2.53
N ALA A 562 36.44 -18.92 -3.35
CA ALA A 562 35.92 -17.56 -3.54
C ALA A 562 34.40 -17.59 -3.34
N VAL A 563 33.86 -16.61 -2.61
CA VAL A 563 32.45 -16.57 -2.23
C VAL A 563 31.96 -15.13 -2.04
N ALA A 564 30.72 -14.87 -2.43
CA ALA A 564 29.97 -13.68 -2.07
C ALA A 564 28.62 -14.07 -1.44
N ARG A 565 28.16 -13.29 -0.46
CA ARG A 565 26.82 -13.45 0.11
C ARG A 565 25.78 -12.72 -0.73
N SER A 566 24.54 -13.18 -0.71
CA SER A 566 23.43 -12.48 -1.34
C SER A 566 22.88 -11.45 -0.36
N ARG A 567 22.90 -10.18 -0.76
CA ARG A 567 22.16 -9.12 -0.09
C ARG A 567 21.00 -8.73 -0.98
N GLU A 568 19.84 -8.60 -0.38
CA GLU A 568 18.61 -8.17 -1.05
C GLU A 568 18.10 -6.87 -0.44
N LEU A 569 17.56 -6.00 -1.28
CA LEU A 569 16.75 -4.86 -0.87
C LEU A 569 15.27 -5.23 -1.02
N VAL A 570 14.52 -5.12 0.07
CA VAL A 570 13.09 -5.43 0.12
C VAL A 570 12.32 -4.12 0.29
N LEU A 571 11.35 -3.89 -0.60
CA LEU A 571 10.30 -2.90 -0.44
C LEU A 571 9.00 -3.64 -0.24
N GLN A 572 8.38 -3.51 0.94
CA GLN A 572 7.21 -4.29 1.34
C GLN A 572 6.08 -3.39 1.79
N SER A 573 4.86 -3.72 1.37
CA SER A 573 3.61 -3.20 1.91
C SER A 573 2.73 -4.38 2.34
N ILE A 574 1.87 -4.17 3.34
CA ILE A 574 0.86 -5.17 3.75
C ILE A 574 -0.51 -4.51 3.59
N MET A 575 -1.44 -5.18 2.91
CA MET A 575 -2.83 -4.74 2.82
C MET A 575 -3.76 -5.72 3.53
N THR A 576 -4.78 -5.17 4.22
CA THR A 576 -5.87 -5.95 4.82
C THR A 576 -7.16 -5.74 4.03
N ALA A 577 -7.64 -6.78 3.37
CA ALA A 577 -8.92 -6.78 2.66
C ALA A 577 -9.92 -7.66 3.42
N SER A 578 -10.67 -7.06 4.34
CA SER A 578 -11.57 -7.77 5.25
C SER A 578 -10.82 -8.88 5.99
N ASN A 579 -11.08 -10.15 5.66
CA ASN A 579 -10.50 -11.31 6.32
C ASN A 579 -9.06 -11.66 5.89
N TYR A 580 -8.57 -11.14 4.77
CA TYR A 580 -7.23 -11.49 4.26
C TYR A 580 -6.19 -10.41 4.48
N GLU A 581 -4.96 -10.86 4.71
CA GLU A 581 -3.77 -10.02 4.61
C GLU A 581 -2.87 -10.50 3.46
N TYR A 582 -2.36 -9.53 2.71
CA TYR A 582 -1.38 -9.78 1.65
C TYR A 582 -0.12 -8.97 1.88
N VAL A 583 1.01 -9.67 2.04
CA VAL A 583 2.33 -9.06 1.98
C VAL A 583 2.74 -8.93 0.53
N LEU A 584 2.96 -7.70 0.07
CA LEU A 584 3.28 -7.34 -1.31
C LEU A 584 4.68 -6.74 -1.36
N ALA A 585 5.64 -7.44 -1.98
CA ALA A 585 7.05 -7.04 -1.91
C ALA A 585 7.77 -7.04 -3.26
N PHE A 586 8.50 -5.95 -3.55
CA PHE A 586 9.55 -5.93 -4.55
C PHE A 586 10.89 -6.26 -3.89
N VAL A 587 11.61 -7.24 -4.44
CA VAL A 587 12.89 -7.72 -3.91
C VAL A 587 13.96 -7.59 -4.99
N PHE A 588 15.03 -6.84 -4.70
CA PHE A 588 16.14 -6.58 -5.61
C PHE A 588 17.41 -7.24 -5.08
N ASN A 589 18.23 -7.82 -5.95
CA ASN A 589 19.53 -8.37 -5.55
C ASN A 589 20.72 -7.76 -6.31
N GLN A 590 21.94 -8.06 -5.83
CA GLN A 590 23.18 -7.54 -6.42
C GLN A 590 23.53 -8.15 -7.79
N ALA A 591 22.87 -9.25 -8.19
CA ALA A 591 23.03 -9.87 -9.51
C ALA A 591 22.15 -9.22 -10.59
N GLY A 592 21.40 -8.17 -10.24
CA GLY A 592 20.53 -7.46 -11.17
C GLY A 592 19.17 -8.13 -11.37
N GLU A 593 18.76 -9.03 -10.46
CA GLU A 593 17.44 -9.65 -10.44
C GLU A 593 16.43 -8.82 -9.63
N LEU A 594 15.21 -8.82 -10.11
CA LEU A 594 14.02 -8.30 -9.46
C LEU A 594 13.00 -9.44 -9.33
N ALA A 595 12.53 -9.68 -8.10
CA ALA A 595 11.39 -10.54 -7.82
C ALA A 595 10.21 -9.70 -7.30
N TYR A 596 9.00 -10.14 -7.64
CA TYR A 596 7.78 -9.69 -6.98
C TYR A 596 7.23 -10.85 -6.16
N GLU A 597 7.22 -10.68 -4.85
CA GLU A 597 6.79 -11.70 -3.91
C GLU A 597 5.44 -11.32 -3.31
N VAL A 598 4.53 -12.30 -3.27
CA VAL A 598 3.27 -12.19 -2.55
C VAL A 598 3.19 -13.28 -1.51
N ARG A 599 2.84 -12.91 -0.27
CA ARG A 599 2.48 -13.85 0.79
C ARG A 599 1.03 -13.59 1.21
N ALA A 600 0.15 -14.55 0.97
CA ALA A 600 -1.21 -14.52 1.46
C ALA A 600 -1.26 -15.13 2.88
N THR A 601 -1.89 -14.43 3.81
CA THR A 601 -2.13 -14.86 5.20
C THR A 601 -3.51 -14.36 5.65
N GLY A 602 -3.74 -14.30 6.95
CA GLY A 602 -5.00 -13.85 7.54
C GLY A 602 -5.95 -14.99 7.86
N ILE A 603 -7.24 -14.70 7.78
CA ILE A 603 -8.32 -15.62 8.11
C ILE A 603 -9.04 -16.04 6.83
N LEU A 604 -9.44 -17.30 6.72
CA LEU A 604 -10.25 -17.77 5.60
C LEU A 604 -11.62 -17.08 5.63
N SER A 605 -12.15 -16.68 4.47
CA SER A 605 -13.58 -16.33 4.38
C SER A 605 -14.41 -17.61 4.55
N THR A 606 -15.36 -17.59 5.48
CA THR A 606 -16.11 -18.78 5.88
C THR A 606 -17.60 -18.62 5.64
N GLN A 607 -18.29 -19.76 5.66
CA GLN A 607 -19.74 -19.84 5.49
C GLN A 607 -20.29 -21.01 6.33
N PRO A 608 -21.60 -21.02 6.64
CA PRO A 608 -22.15 -22.05 7.50
C PRO A 608 -22.30 -23.38 6.74
N ILE A 609 -22.14 -24.48 7.47
CA ILE A 609 -22.41 -25.84 6.98
C ILE A 609 -23.07 -26.65 8.10
N ASP A 610 -23.86 -27.65 7.74
CA ASP A 610 -24.50 -28.54 8.70
C ASP A 610 -23.48 -29.41 9.44
N HIS A 611 -23.70 -29.63 10.74
CA HIS A 611 -22.80 -30.41 11.60
C HIS A 611 -22.68 -31.89 11.23
N ASP A 612 -23.66 -32.46 10.52
CA ASP A 612 -23.55 -33.83 9.99
C ASP A 612 -22.48 -33.94 8.88
N LEU A 613 -22.08 -32.80 8.31
CA LEU A 613 -21.00 -32.69 7.32
C LEU A 613 -19.63 -32.37 7.95
N ASP A 614 -19.53 -32.19 9.27
CA ASP A 614 -18.26 -31.83 9.94
C ASP A 614 -17.11 -32.80 9.64
N LYS A 615 -17.44 -34.08 9.41
CA LYS A 615 -16.46 -35.15 9.14
C LYS A 615 -16.43 -35.63 7.69
N THR A 616 -17.50 -35.42 6.93
CA THR A 616 -17.64 -35.91 5.55
C THR A 616 -17.33 -34.83 4.52
N GLY A 617 -17.58 -33.56 4.85
CA GLY A 617 -17.28 -32.40 4.03
C GLY A 617 -18.10 -32.30 2.74
N VAL A 618 -17.64 -31.45 1.83
CA VAL A 618 -18.19 -31.24 0.48
C VAL A 618 -17.03 -31.12 -0.53
N ALA A 619 -17.29 -31.31 -1.83
CA ALA A 619 -16.21 -31.34 -2.84
C ALA A 619 -15.62 -29.95 -3.18
N TRP A 620 -16.27 -28.87 -2.76
CA TRP A 620 -15.92 -27.48 -3.10
C TRP A 620 -15.45 -26.65 -1.90
N GLY A 621 -15.09 -27.29 -0.79
CA GLY A 621 -14.57 -26.62 0.39
C GLY A 621 -14.11 -27.58 1.47
N THR A 622 -13.49 -27.04 2.50
CA THR A 622 -13.02 -27.79 3.67
C THR A 622 -13.73 -27.29 4.93
N VAL A 623 -14.28 -28.21 5.73
CA VAL A 623 -14.78 -27.84 7.06
C VAL A 623 -13.59 -27.62 7.98
N VAL A 624 -13.40 -26.38 8.42
CA VAL A 624 -12.21 -25.94 9.18
C VAL A 624 -12.47 -25.84 10.68
N HIS A 625 -13.74 -25.81 11.07
CA HIS A 625 -14.24 -25.78 12.44
C HIS A 625 -15.68 -26.31 12.44
N PRO A 626 -16.25 -26.87 13.53
CA PRO A 626 -17.61 -27.40 13.53
C PRO A 626 -18.64 -26.40 12.99
N GLY A 627 -19.37 -26.81 11.95
CA GLY A 627 -20.34 -25.98 11.23
C GLY A 627 -19.75 -24.80 10.45
N VAL A 628 -18.44 -24.82 10.15
CA VAL A 628 -17.73 -23.74 9.43
C VAL A 628 -17.01 -24.31 8.20
N LEU A 629 -17.52 -23.95 7.03
CA LEU A 629 -16.92 -24.31 5.74
C LEU A 629 -16.07 -23.15 5.23
N ALA A 630 -14.83 -23.43 4.87
CA ALA A 630 -14.01 -22.58 4.02
C ALA A 630 -14.09 -23.11 2.59
N ALA A 631 -14.80 -22.39 1.71
CA ALA A 631 -14.93 -22.78 0.32
C ALA A 631 -13.56 -22.68 -0.41
N HIS A 632 -13.30 -23.62 -1.33
CA HIS A 632 -12.13 -23.53 -2.21
C HIS A 632 -12.19 -22.22 -3.02
N HIS A 633 -11.05 -21.60 -3.28
CA HIS A 633 -10.94 -20.36 -4.03
C HIS A 633 -9.54 -20.24 -4.65
N GLN A 634 -9.40 -19.37 -5.65
CA GLN A 634 -8.10 -19.00 -6.23
C GLN A 634 -7.72 -17.58 -5.81
N HIS A 635 -6.43 -17.28 -5.79
CA HIS A 635 -5.91 -15.91 -5.72
C HIS A 635 -5.15 -15.63 -7.00
N ASN A 636 -5.78 -14.91 -7.94
CA ASN A 636 -5.18 -14.62 -9.24
C ASN A 636 -4.59 -13.22 -9.20
N PHE A 637 -3.27 -13.09 -9.32
CA PHE A 637 -2.55 -11.82 -9.31
C PHE A 637 -2.15 -11.40 -10.72
N SER A 638 -2.18 -10.10 -11.00
CA SER A 638 -1.68 -9.54 -12.26
C SER A 638 -0.61 -8.49 -11.98
N LEU A 639 0.66 -8.82 -12.21
CA LEU A 639 1.74 -7.84 -12.18
C LEU A 639 1.85 -7.14 -13.55
N ARG A 640 1.70 -5.82 -13.61
CA ARG A 640 1.97 -5.02 -14.82
C ARG A 640 3.45 -4.67 -14.86
N VAL A 641 4.12 -5.17 -15.90
CA VAL A 641 5.50 -4.86 -16.22
C VAL A 641 5.53 -4.01 -17.49
N ASP A 642 5.95 -2.76 -17.35
CA ASP A 642 6.12 -1.81 -18.46
C ASP A 642 7.62 -1.70 -18.75
N PRO A 643 8.15 -2.47 -19.71
CA PRO A 643 9.58 -2.57 -19.90
C PRO A 643 10.18 -1.34 -20.58
N MET A 644 11.46 -1.14 -20.32
CA MET A 644 12.27 -0.12 -20.97
C MET A 644 13.73 -0.61 -21.05
N ILE A 645 13.94 -1.87 -21.43
CA ILE A 645 15.26 -2.53 -21.46
C ILE A 645 16.17 -1.79 -22.44
N ASP A 646 17.14 -1.03 -21.94
CA ASP A 646 18.01 -0.15 -22.73
C ASP A 646 17.25 0.76 -23.72
N GLY A 647 16.04 1.18 -23.37
CA GLY A 647 15.21 2.07 -24.18
C GLY A 647 13.78 1.56 -24.35
N PRO A 648 12.89 2.39 -24.94
CA PRO A 648 11.45 2.13 -24.97
C PRO A 648 11.01 1.11 -26.02
N ASN A 649 11.85 0.78 -27.01
CA ASN A 649 11.49 -0.18 -28.05
C ASN A 649 11.99 -1.57 -27.66
N ASN A 650 11.09 -2.43 -27.20
CA ASN A 650 11.37 -3.78 -26.76
C ASN A 650 10.54 -4.81 -27.55
N SER A 651 10.81 -6.08 -27.33
CA SER A 651 10.00 -7.18 -27.87
C SER A 651 9.92 -8.27 -26.82
N VAL A 652 8.80 -8.99 -26.78
CA VAL A 652 8.72 -10.22 -25.99
C VAL A 652 9.07 -11.40 -26.90
N VAL A 653 9.94 -12.27 -26.41
CA VAL A 653 10.25 -13.55 -27.05
C VAL A 653 9.96 -14.67 -26.06
N TYR A 654 9.71 -15.88 -26.57
CA TYR A 654 9.81 -17.08 -25.76
C TYR A 654 10.85 -18.04 -26.34
N GLN A 655 11.53 -18.76 -25.44
CA GLN A 655 12.49 -19.78 -25.78
C GLN A 655 12.02 -21.15 -25.31
N GLU A 656 12.30 -22.17 -26.10
CA GLU A 656 11.94 -23.57 -25.82
C GLU A 656 13.13 -24.49 -26.07
N ALA A 657 13.28 -25.51 -25.23
CA ALA A 657 14.29 -26.56 -25.37
C ALA A 657 13.69 -27.78 -26.08
N HIS A 658 14.29 -28.19 -27.20
CA HIS A 658 13.83 -29.29 -28.05
C HIS A 658 14.96 -30.32 -28.23
N ALA A 659 14.66 -31.61 -28.03
CA ALA A 659 15.61 -32.67 -28.30
C ALA A 659 16.01 -32.70 -29.79
N MET A 660 17.30 -32.84 -30.07
CA MET A 660 17.78 -33.04 -31.43
C MET A 660 17.52 -34.49 -31.85
N PRO A 661 17.19 -34.75 -33.14
CA PRO A 661 17.03 -36.12 -33.61
C PRO A 661 18.32 -36.91 -33.41
N VAL A 662 18.18 -38.21 -33.16
CA VAL A 662 19.33 -39.13 -33.19
C VAL A 662 19.79 -39.23 -34.64
N ASP A 663 21.07 -38.91 -34.86
CA ASP A 663 21.67 -38.92 -36.19
C ASP A 663 23.07 -39.54 -36.10
N LYS A 664 23.42 -40.44 -37.01
CA LYS A 664 24.66 -41.22 -36.90
C LYS A 664 25.93 -40.38 -37.03
N ASP A 665 25.86 -39.23 -37.71
CA ASP A 665 27.03 -38.41 -37.99
C ASP A 665 27.11 -37.18 -37.07
N TRP A 666 25.97 -36.57 -36.73
CA TRP A 666 25.89 -35.33 -35.97
C TRP A 666 25.52 -35.51 -34.48
N ASN A 667 24.56 -36.38 -34.18
CA ASN A 667 24.09 -36.64 -32.80
C ASN A 667 23.99 -38.16 -32.52
N PRO A 668 25.09 -38.93 -32.66
CA PRO A 668 25.05 -40.40 -32.65
C PRO A 668 24.63 -40.99 -31.31
N HIS A 669 24.70 -40.21 -30.24
CA HIS A 669 24.37 -40.62 -28.89
C HIS A 669 23.04 -40.05 -28.39
N GLY A 670 22.34 -39.26 -29.21
CA GLY A 670 20.97 -38.80 -28.92
C GLY A 670 20.82 -37.86 -27.73
N ASN A 671 21.91 -37.33 -27.19
CA ASN A 671 21.88 -36.47 -26.00
C ASN A 671 21.76 -34.97 -26.33
N GLY A 672 21.92 -34.60 -27.61
CA GLY A 672 21.83 -33.22 -28.05
C GLY A 672 20.42 -32.64 -27.92
N TYR A 673 20.34 -31.35 -27.61
CA TYR A 673 19.12 -30.55 -27.68
C TYR A 673 19.47 -29.15 -28.20
N GLU A 674 18.47 -28.46 -28.72
CA GLU A 674 18.60 -27.08 -29.17
C GLU A 674 17.59 -26.17 -28.46
N VAL A 675 17.91 -24.88 -28.39
CA VAL A 675 16.99 -23.86 -27.89
C VAL A 675 16.48 -23.05 -29.07
N ARG A 676 15.16 -23.07 -29.28
CA ARG A 676 14.47 -22.30 -30.31
C ARG A 676 13.88 -21.04 -29.70
N GLU A 677 14.10 -19.90 -30.33
CA GLU A 677 13.57 -18.60 -29.90
C GLU A 677 12.51 -18.12 -30.88
N HIS A 678 11.40 -17.63 -30.35
CA HIS A 678 10.25 -17.16 -31.11
C HIS A 678 9.87 -15.76 -30.64
N THR A 679 9.81 -14.81 -31.57
CA THR A 679 9.33 -13.45 -31.29
C THR A 679 7.81 -13.43 -31.26
N ILE A 680 7.26 -12.73 -30.26
CA ILE A 680 5.84 -12.41 -30.19
C ILE A 680 5.62 -11.12 -30.96
N ASN A 681 4.91 -11.21 -32.07
CA ASN A 681 4.70 -10.08 -32.98
C ASN A 681 3.34 -9.39 -32.81
N THR A 682 2.42 -10.02 -32.07
CA THR A 682 1.04 -9.57 -31.95
C THR A 682 0.57 -9.63 -30.50
N SER A 683 -0.23 -8.65 -30.07
CA SER A 683 -0.82 -8.67 -28.75
C SER A 683 -1.71 -9.92 -28.52
N GLY A 684 -1.64 -10.48 -27.32
CA GLY A 684 -2.26 -11.78 -27.03
C GLY A 684 -1.96 -12.31 -25.63
N GLY A 685 -2.66 -13.39 -25.28
CA GLY A 685 -2.34 -14.24 -24.14
C GLY A 685 -1.44 -15.39 -24.57
N TYR A 686 -0.45 -15.71 -23.73
CA TYR A 686 0.58 -16.71 -23.95
C TYR A 686 0.80 -17.51 -22.67
N ASP A 687 1.01 -18.81 -22.84
CA ASP A 687 1.10 -19.74 -21.71
C ASP A 687 2.49 -20.34 -21.57
N LEU A 688 2.85 -20.65 -20.33
CA LEU A 688 4.01 -21.47 -19.99
C LEU A 688 3.81 -22.89 -20.53
N ASP A 689 4.91 -23.57 -20.82
CA ASP A 689 4.90 -24.97 -21.24
C ASP A 689 6.11 -25.67 -20.60
N THR A 690 5.83 -26.53 -19.62
CA THR A 690 6.87 -27.21 -18.85
C THR A 690 7.55 -28.33 -19.64
N ASP A 691 6.89 -28.89 -20.65
CA ASP A 691 7.42 -30.03 -21.42
C ASP A 691 8.57 -29.60 -22.33
N VAL A 692 8.54 -28.35 -22.80
CA VAL A 692 9.62 -27.74 -23.60
C VAL A 692 10.35 -26.62 -22.85
N ASN A 693 10.14 -26.50 -21.54
CA ASN A 693 10.73 -25.46 -20.69
C ASN A 693 10.57 -24.05 -21.30
N ARG A 694 9.35 -23.70 -21.72
CA ARG A 694 9.06 -22.41 -22.36
C ARG A 694 9.30 -21.28 -21.36
N VAL A 695 10.20 -20.37 -21.74
CA VAL A 695 10.64 -19.24 -20.93
C VAL A 695 10.48 -17.95 -21.72
N PHE A 696 9.85 -16.96 -21.12
CA PHE A 696 9.64 -15.65 -21.73
C PHE A 696 10.80 -14.69 -21.40
N LYS A 697 11.13 -13.81 -22.33
CA LYS A 697 12.11 -12.74 -22.15
C LYS A 697 11.62 -11.47 -22.81
N ILE A 698 11.95 -10.35 -22.19
CA ILE A 698 11.82 -9.03 -22.79
C ILE A 698 13.20 -8.65 -23.34
N VAL A 699 13.28 -8.36 -24.63
CA VAL A 699 14.54 -8.07 -25.33
C VAL A 699 14.53 -6.68 -25.94
N ASN A 700 15.71 -6.08 -26.07
CA ASN A 700 15.91 -4.95 -26.96
C ASN A 700 16.61 -5.42 -28.24
N PRO A 701 15.94 -5.45 -29.41
CA PRO A 701 16.52 -5.94 -30.64
C PRO A 701 17.68 -5.07 -31.15
N SER A 702 17.70 -3.78 -30.78
CA SER A 702 18.67 -2.78 -31.23
C SER A 702 19.98 -2.77 -30.44
N VAL A 703 20.00 -3.38 -29.25
CA VAL A 703 21.19 -3.43 -28.38
C VAL A 703 21.68 -4.87 -28.25
N LYS A 704 22.92 -5.11 -28.69
CA LYS A 704 23.53 -6.45 -28.70
C LYS A 704 24.53 -6.61 -27.56
N ASN A 705 24.50 -7.77 -26.93
CA ASN A 705 25.55 -8.18 -26.02
C ASN A 705 26.86 -8.41 -26.81
N PRO A 706 27.99 -7.82 -26.39
CA PRO A 706 29.23 -7.82 -27.18
C PRO A 706 29.90 -9.20 -27.27
N ILE A 707 29.55 -10.16 -26.40
CA ILE A 707 30.18 -11.48 -26.35
C ILE A 707 29.48 -12.46 -27.28
N ASN A 708 28.15 -12.53 -27.23
CA ASN A 708 27.38 -13.53 -27.96
C ASN A 708 26.58 -12.97 -29.14
N GLY A 709 26.57 -11.64 -29.34
CA GLY A 709 25.84 -10.97 -30.41
C GLY A 709 24.32 -11.05 -30.30
N ARG A 710 23.77 -11.64 -29.23
CA ARG A 710 22.32 -11.71 -28.97
C ARG A 710 21.84 -10.38 -28.41
N SER A 711 20.54 -10.13 -28.55
CA SER A 711 19.92 -8.97 -27.91
C SER A 711 20.05 -9.04 -26.39
N VAL A 712 20.27 -7.88 -25.77
CA VAL A 712 20.16 -7.74 -24.32
C VAL A 712 18.74 -8.07 -23.90
N ALA A 713 18.59 -8.68 -22.72
CA ALA A 713 17.32 -9.25 -22.31
C ALA A 713 17.15 -9.24 -20.79
N TYR A 714 15.89 -9.17 -20.36
CA TYR A 714 15.46 -9.55 -19.02
C TYR A 714 14.55 -10.77 -19.13
N LYS A 715 14.86 -11.83 -18.40
CA LYS A 715 14.13 -13.11 -18.47
C LYS A 715 13.06 -13.13 -17.38
N ILE A 716 11.85 -13.56 -17.72
CA ILE A 716 10.74 -13.72 -16.79
C ILE A 716 10.78 -15.15 -16.22
N MET A 717 10.88 -15.26 -14.90
CA MET A 717 10.82 -16.52 -14.17
C MET A 717 9.50 -16.59 -13.43
N ALA A 718 8.56 -17.36 -13.97
CA ALA A 718 7.27 -17.63 -13.34
C ALA A 718 7.15 -19.15 -13.08
N PRO A 719 6.71 -19.57 -11.88
CA PRO A 719 6.38 -20.97 -11.67
C PRO A 719 5.17 -21.36 -12.54
N PRO A 720 4.98 -22.63 -12.90
CA PRO A 720 3.73 -23.08 -13.48
C PRO A 720 2.59 -22.85 -12.46
N PHE A 721 1.55 -22.13 -12.85
CA PHE A 721 0.36 -21.92 -12.04
C PHE A 721 -0.92 -22.18 -12.84
N GLN A 722 -1.95 -22.66 -12.15
CA GLN A 722 -3.24 -23.00 -12.74
C GLN A 722 -3.99 -21.72 -13.12
N LYS A 723 -4.51 -21.67 -14.35
CA LYS A 723 -5.40 -20.61 -14.84
C LYS A 723 -6.73 -20.63 -14.08
N ILE A 724 -7.54 -19.58 -14.24
CA ILE A 724 -8.87 -19.54 -13.64
C ILE A 724 -9.70 -20.77 -14.03
N LEU A 725 -10.38 -21.36 -13.04
CA LEU A 725 -11.20 -22.57 -13.21
C LEU A 725 -12.65 -22.29 -13.61
N SER A 726 -13.11 -21.06 -13.41
CA SER A 726 -14.48 -20.65 -13.75
C SER A 726 -14.78 -20.88 -15.23
N SER A 727 -15.99 -21.36 -15.54
CA SER A 727 -16.41 -21.59 -16.93
C SER A 727 -16.28 -20.31 -17.76
N PRO A 728 -15.84 -20.38 -19.04
CA PRO A 728 -15.82 -19.24 -19.95
C PRO A 728 -17.15 -18.49 -20.08
N ASP A 729 -18.28 -19.17 -19.84
CA ASP A 729 -19.61 -18.56 -19.88
C ASP A 729 -19.97 -17.78 -18.60
N SER A 730 -19.23 -17.96 -17.52
CA SER A 730 -19.48 -17.29 -16.23
C SER A 730 -19.02 -15.84 -16.21
N PHE A 731 -19.64 -15.02 -15.37
CA PHE A 731 -19.18 -13.65 -15.12
C PHE A 731 -17.82 -13.61 -14.45
N ASN A 732 -17.49 -14.56 -13.57
CA ASN A 732 -16.17 -14.66 -12.95
C ASN A 732 -15.06 -14.72 -14.03
N PHE A 733 -15.22 -15.58 -15.05
CA PHE A 733 -14.27 -15.68 -16.16
C PHE A 733 -14.27 -14.45 -17.08
N LYS A 734 -15.46 -13.91 -17.40
CA LYS A 734 -15.59 -12.76 -18.31
C LYS A 734 -14.97 -11.48 -17.73
N ARG A 735 -15.08 -11.30 -16.40
CA ARG A 735 -14.59 -10.12 -15.68
C ARG A 735 -13.10 -10.20 -15.38
N ALA A 736 -12.59 -11.37 -14.98
CA ALA A 736 -11.19 -11.58 -14.61
C ALA A 736 -10.31 -11.79 -15.84
N GLU A 737 -10.22 -10.78 -16.69
CA GLU A 737 -9.62 -10.87 -18.03
C GLU A 737 -8.14 -11.28 -18.04
N PHE A 738 -7.41 -11.11 -16.94
CA PHE A 738 -6.00 -11.47 -16.84
C PHE A 738 -5.73 -12.91 -16.43
N SER A 739 -6.75 -13.68 -16.05
CA SER A 739 -6.58 -14.93 -15.30
C SER A 739 -6.61 -16.22 -16.14
N ASP A 740 -6.89 -16.12 -17.43
CA ASP A 740 -7.01 -17.24 -18.38
C ASP A 740 -5.75 -17.50 -19.22
N HIS A 741 -4.68 -16.74 -18.99
CA HIS A 741 -3.36 -16.96 -19.56
C HIS A 741 -2.26 -16.68 -18.52
N ASN A 742 -1.09 -17.31 -18.66
CA ASN A 742 0.02 -17.03 -17.73
C ASN A 742 0.66 -15.66 -17.98
N ILE A 743 0.73 -15.22 -19.24
CA ILE A 743 1.32 -13.95 -19.65
C ILE A 743 0.43 -13.29 -20.70
N TYR A 744 0.21 -11.98 -20.55
CA TYR A 744 -0.36 -11.14 -21.60
C TYR A 744 0.70 -10.18 -22.13
N VAL A 745 0.68 -9.96 -23.45
CA VAL A 745 1.50 -8.95 -24.13
C VAL A 745 0.58 -7.99 -24.87
N THR A 746 0.74 -6.70 -24.64
CA THR A 746 -0.06 -5.62 -25.24
C THR A 746 0.86 -4.47 -25.64
N ALA A 747 0.53 -3.79 -26.75
CA ALA A 747 1.18 -2.52 -27.07
C ALA A 747 0.82 -1.46 -26.02
N HIS A 748 1.78 -0.65 -25.61
CA HIS A 748 1.54 0.39 -24.61
C HIS A 748 0.47 1.40 -25.05
N ARG A 749 -0.47 1.72 -24.14
CA ARG A 749 -1.36 2.87 -24.23
C ARG A 749 -1.50 3.50 -22.85
N ASP A 750 -1.54 4.84 -22.82
CA ASP A 750 -1.80 5.56 -21.58
C ASP A 750 -3.16 5.12 -21.00
N ARG A 751 -3.25 5.05 -19.67
CA ARG A 751 -4.41 4.54 -18.90
C ARG A 751 -4.73 3.05 -19.04
N GLU A 752 -4.01 2.25 -19.80
CA GLU A 752 -4.11 0.77 -19.75
C GLU A 752 -3.26 0.23 -18.58
N LEU A 753 -3.69 0.55 -17.35
CA LEU A 753 -2.97 0.28 -16.11
C LEU A 753 -3.49 -0.95 -15.35
N TYR A 754 -4.80 -1.18 -15.39
CA TYR A 754 -5.49 -2.17 -14.55
C TYR A 754 -6.04 -3.33 -15.38
N SER A 755 -5.47 -4.51 -15.21
CA SER A 755 -5.77 -5.67 -16.07
C SER A 755 -7.18 -6.22 -15.90
N GLY A 756 -7.87 -5.91 -14.79
CA GLY A 756 -9.31 -6.12 -14.59
C GLY A 756 -10.21 -4.99 -15.12
N GLY A 757 -9.63 -3.90 -15.63
CA GLY A 757 -10.33 -2.69 -16.06
C GLY A 757 -10.43 -1.61 -14.97
N TRP A 758 -10.84 -0.39 -15.35
CA TRP A 758 -10.93 0.74 -14.41
C TRP A 758 -12.00 0.57 -13.33
N TYR A 759 -13.09 -0.14 -13.62
CA TYR A 759 -14.22 -0.33 -12.72
C TYR A 759 -14.61 -1.80 -12.67
N THR A 760 -14.14 -2.52 -11.66
CA THR A 760 -14.31 -3.98 -11.50
C THR A 760 -15.56 -4.34 -10.71
N ASN A 761 -16.07 -3.42 -9.87
CA ASN A 761 -17.19 -3.68 -8.99
C ASN A 761 -18.46 -3.90 -9.82
N GLN A 762 -19.05 -5.10 -9.71
CA GLN A 762 -20.16 -5.59 -10.54
C GLN A 762 -19.95 -5.46 -12.06
N SER A 763 -18.69 -5.44 -12.52
CA SER A 763 -18.38 -5.26 -13.94
C SER A 763 -18.94 -6.38 -14.81
N ARG A 764 -19.09 -6.11 -16.12
CA ARG A 764 -19.51 -7.13 -17.10
C ARG A 764 -18.33 -7.77 -17.86
N GLY A 765 -17.11 -7.38 -17.53
CA GLY A 765 -15.91 -7.65 -18.34
C GLY A 765 -15.86 -6.80 -19.61
N GLY A 766 -14.90 -7.07 -20.49
CA GLY A 766 -14.72 -6.38 -21.77
C GLY A 766 -13.89 -5.09 -21.70
N THR A 767 -13.20 -4.83 -20.59
CA THR A 767 -12.43 -3.58 -20.36
C THR A 767 -11.02 -3.79 -19.82
N GLY A 768 -10.61 -5.05 -19.61
CA GLY A 768 -9.31 -5.43 -19.08
C GLY A 768 -8.33 -5.91 -20.15
N VAL A 769 -7.27 -6.60 -19.70
CA VAL A 769 -6.10 -6.93 -20.53
C VAL A 769 -6.41 -7.85 -21.71
N ARG A 770 -7.37 -8.79 -21.57
CA ARG A 770 -7.79 -9.67 -22.67
C ARG A 770 -8.40 -8.86 -23.80
N SER A 771 -9.23 -7.88 -23.47
CA SER A 771 -9.85 -6.95 -24.44
C SER A 771 -8.80 -6.08 -25.11
N TRP A 772 -7.78 -5.63 -24.38
CA TRP A 772 -6.66 -4.89 -24.97
C TRP A 772 -5.82 -5.76 -25.91
N ALA A 773 -5.53 -6.99 -25.49
CA ALA A 773 -4.81 -7.99 -26.28
C ALA A 773 -5.59 -8.46 -27.51
N ALA A 774 -6.93 -8.42 -27.46
CA ALA A 774 -7.79 -8.79 -28.59
C ALA A 774 -7.66 -7.85 -29.79
N ARG A 775 -7.07 -6.66 -29.63
CA ARG A 775 -6.82 -5.70 -30.73
C ARG A 775 -5.86 -6.25 -31.80
N LYS A 776 -5.03 -7.23 -31.44
CA LYS A 776 -3.98 -7.77 -32.33
C LYS A 776 -3.05 -6.68 -32.85
N ASP A 777 -2.69 -5.75 -31.95
CA ASP A 777 -1.70 -4.71 -32.21
C ASP A 777 -0.34 -5.37 -32.48
N ASN A 778 0.50 -4.74 -33.29
CA ASN A 778 1.91 -5.13 -33.41
C ASN A 778 2.64 -4.79 -32.10
N VAL A 779 3.41 -5.75 -31.58
CA VAL A 779 4.20 -5.61 -30.33
C VAL A 779 5.68 -5.95 -30.52
N GLU A 780 6.14 -6.02 -31.77
CA GLU A 780 7.54 -6.24 -32.12
C GLU A 780 8.28 -4.90 -32.20
N ASN A 781 9.41 -4.83 -31.50
CA ASN A 781 10.29 -3.66 -31.42
C ASN A 781 9.55 -2.35 -31.16
N SER A 782 8.60 -2.40 -30.23
CA SER A 782 7.73 -1.29 -29.84
C SER A 782 7.70 -1.14 -28.33
N ASP A 783 6.97 -0.13 -27.87
CA ASP A 783 6.63 0.04 -26.46
C ASP A 783 5.62 -1.01 -25.99
#